data_AF-A0A8C3I0F4-F1
#
_entry.id   AF-A0A8C3I0F4-F1
#
_cell.length_a   1.000
_cell.length_b   1.000
_cell.length_c   1.000
_cell.angle_alpha   90.00
_cell.angle_beta   90.00
_cell.angle_gamma   90.00
#
_symmetry.space_group_name_H-M   'P 1'
#
loop_
_entity.id
_entity.type
_entity.pdbx_description
1 polymer ?
#
loop_
_entity_poly.entity_id
_entity_poly.type
_entity_poly.pdbx_seq_one_letter_code
_entity_poly.pdbx_strand_id
1 'polypeptide(L)'
;MWMKMSHFSCEDEALLQSMLRQLLQSVKEKITGAPSVECAEEILLHLEETDENFHNYEFVKYLRQYICSTLGSVIEEETEKCTSAQNQGEGSGYDTLVQHVTKKTQESKEYREMMHSLKNVMMVVVESLINKFEEDQMRNKEMHRKTKKEQHSAYYTDNCSDSDSSFNQSYTFMNQEQLQLLVERLDPAQPKEVRQEAMQTLCSAPPSDVLNCESWSNLRKHLTMSLSDPDSTFSDRILRFYAKTFSSSPLNMTREVYTSLAKHLELYFLSGENCVPTISDGIDITNPEIIRLLKKVRLLNEYQREVPSFWIRHPEKYMEEIVESTLLLLSVKRDQRHLVSPKLLDPVYFLALLDIKAVWFKKWMHANYSRTVVLRLLEKKYKSLINASVQQCVYYFESCESAVDATSRVNVLPQQYRSNNQKTFYSGQELQYIYFVHSLCLLGRLLIYKQGRNLFPVQLENRKDFISLTDLLVLFIRFIYCSPTCPKITLTVHTGNYSPAILATEVLQILCDRTECATECLYSNTVIDALLHPIHNLLNGTEIYINCPETSLIHIADILARIAAVEDGLSLVLYGGNMSSAKKDSLTAAHTIVQFTKKLLDENVSVLSGTEMLPALKGAFIFVCRQMYGTCEGLQVLIPYGLHKSIADAWKKASSLSERIPTPVPGADSISSGNQESQNIMVWEETLLDDLLNFAATPKGLLLLQNTGALNECVTFMFSRFSKKRQVSGCERFSYGVMVTQMAATSPGAVALQRSGFIKALITELWAVLECGRDDLRVTHPSSTPVDPIDRSCQKNALQLPVQDDLNHQILQSFLALVNLLSYPAIYELIGDQEIPNKPEYSLREVPTNVIDVIDRLIILNSEAKIHSLFNYEQSHIFGLRLLSVLCCDLDTLLLLESQYKVSQVLLNAQKENVIETSEGPGNFIIDGISVETNHILVRINLTGGPAERILPQRVLNKGTDPYPWPMFSSYPLPRCYLSEAPKKADFRQDSDLNKLLASLKNPEKQPVWIENCRRQFCKIMKAKPDVISGTILAELIEKFVLHLSENPSECYFSTEEYEADDANVKNESLSSVQQLGIKMTVRYGKYLNLLKDGAENDLCLVLMHCDKFLKQQQTSVQSSLRCLQEGYAGYDWFASSVFLIMSGEREKTLTFLQQFSSLLISAFLWLRRLHVSVHLPIDTAESGIHPIYFCSAHYIEMLLKAELPLVFSAFHMSGFTPSQEEALHRFRVSDYLEYMESLEATYRPVLLRDMRNIRMQST
;
A
#
# COMPACT_ATOMS: atom_id res chain seq x y z
N MET A 1 -22.92 9.25 58.92
CA MET A 1 -22.53 10.65 59.16
C MET A 1 -22.60 11.36 57.82
N TRP A 2 -23.72 12.08 57.60
CA TRP A 2 -24.03 13.06 56.55
C TRP A 2 -23.76 12.68 55.08
N MET A 3 -24.86 12.38 54.38
CA MET A 3 -25.00 12.51 52.92
C MET A 3 -24.40 13.85 52.46
N LYS A 4 -23.29 13.81 51.73
CA LYS A 4 -22.92 14.89 50.82
C LYS A 4 -23.47 14.50 49.45
N MET A 5 -24.62 15.05 49.10
CA MET A 5 -24.93 15.30 47.69
C MET A 5 -23.76 16.15 47.17
N SER A 6 -23.00 15.64 46.21
CA SER A 6 -21.87 16.32 45.57
C SER A 6 -22.39 17.45 44.67
N HIS A 7 -22.97 18.48 45.30
CA HIS A 7 -23.11 19.77 44.65
C HIS A 7 -21.70 20.34 44.49
N PHE A 8 -21.29 20.56 43.24
CA PHE A 8 -20.06 21.27 42.93
C PHE A 8 -20.05 22.60 43.70
N SER A 9 -18.94 22.88 44.36
CA SER A 9 -18.74 24.15 45.06
C SER A 9 -18.31 25.25 44.07
N CYS A 10 -18.43 26.53 44.46
CA CYS A 10 -17.86 27.62 43.65
C CYS A 10 -16.34 27.47 43.42
N GLU A 11 -15.62 26.73 44.27
CA GLU A 11 -14.19 26.43 44.05
C GLU A 11 -14.02 25.40 42.93
N ASP A 12 -14.90 24.39 42.84
CA ASP A 12 -14.89 23.40 41.77
C ASP A 12 -15.26 24.01 40.42
N GLU A 13 -16.22 24.96 40.40
CA GLU A 13 -16.57 25.74 39.21
C GLU A 13 -15.38 26.53 38.67
N ALA A 14 -14.62 27.20 39.55
CA ALA A 14 -13.43 27.96 39.16
C ALA A 14 -12.29 27.06 38.65
N LEU A 15 -12.12 25.88 39.26
CA LEU A 15 -11.13 24.89 38.83
C LEU A 15 -11.48 24.32 37.44
N LEU A 16 -12.74 23.89 37.25
CA LEU A 16 -13.26 23.41 35.96
C LEU A 16 -13.16 24.48 34.88
N GLN A 17 -13.45 25.74 35.22
CA GLN A 17 -13.31 26.87 34.31
C GLN A 17 -11.86 27.03 33.80
N SER A 18 -10.88 26.91 34.70
CA SER A 18 -9.47 26.99 34.35
C SER A 18 -9.03 25.82 33.44
N MET A 19 -9.40 24.60 33.82
CA MET A 19 -9.05 23.38 33.07
C MET A 19 -9.69 23.38 31.67
N LEU A 20 -10.95 23.79 31.56
CA LEU A 20 -11.65 23.89 30.27
C LEU A 20 -11.04 24.99 29.38
N ARG A 21 -10.65 26.13 29.96
CA ARG A 21 -9.95 27.18 29.22
C ARG A 21 -8.59 26.70 28.69
N GLN A 22 -7.87 25.90 29.46
CA GLN A 22 -6.59 25.31 29.04
C GLN A 22 -6.77 24.33 27.89
N LEU A 23 -7.80 23.47 27.95
CA LEU A 23 -8.17 22.56 26.87
C LEU A 23 -8.53 23.32 25.58
N LEU A 24 -9.41 24.33 25.69
CA LEU A 24 -9.79 25.14 24.54
C LEU A 24 -8.61 25.91 23.94
N GLN A 25 -7.62 26.30 24.76
CA GLN A 25 -6.41 26.95 24.29
C GLN A 25 -5.45 25.98 23.58
N SER A 26 -5.32 24.73 24.04
CA SER A 26 -4.45 23.74 23.40
C SER A 26 -5.02 23.23 22.07
N VAL A 27 -6.34 23.15 21.96
CA VAL A 27 -7.03 22.73 20.73
C VAL A 27 -7.35 23.93 19.82
N LYS A 28 -7.02 25.15 20.26
CA LYS A 28 -7.35 26.40 19.56
C LYS A 28 -6.91 26.40 18.10
N GLU A 29 -5.67 25.99 17.81
CA GLU A 29 -5.15 26.00 16.43
C GLU A 29 -5.93 25.03 15.53
N LYS A 30 -6.30 23.85 16.04
CA LYS A 30 -7.11 22.85 15.34
C LYS A 30 -8.53 23.36 15.07
N ILE A 31 -9.13 24.07 16.03
CA ILE A 31 -10.46 24.68 15.90
C ILE A 31 -10.42 25.86 14.92
N THR A 32 -9.40 26.73 15.00
CA THR A 32 -9.26 27.89 14.10
C THR A 32 -8.89 27.50 12.66
N GLY A 33 -8.31 26.31 12.48
CA GLY A 33 -8.05 25.72 11.16
C GLY A 33 -9.29 25.05 10.54
N ALA A 34 -10.39 24.92 11.28
CA ALA A 34 -11.61 24.30 10.79
C ALA A 34 -12.31 25.22 9.77
N PRO A 35 -12.75 24.68 8.61
CA PRO A 35 -13.34 25.48 7.53
C PRO A 35 -14.78 25.94 7.83
N SER A 36 -15.45 25.37 8.82
CA SER A 36 -16.77 25.78 9.31
C SER A 36 -16.95 25.43 10.78
N VAL A 37 -18.01 25.98 11.40
CA VAL A 37 -18.38 25.69 12.79
C VAL A 37 -18.78 24.23 12.95
N GLU A 38 -19.48 23.64 11.97
CA GLU A 38 -19.84 22.22 12.01
C GLU A 38 -18.61 21.31 11.96
N CYS A 39 -17.58 21.65 11.16
CA CYS A 39 -16.32 20.92 11.19
C CYS A 39 -15.53 21.13 12.49
N ALA A 40 -15.61 22.32 13.10
CA ALA A 40 -15.03 22.55 14.43
C ALA A 40 -15.73 21.71 15.50
N GLU A 41 -17.06 21.60 15.45
CA GLU A 41 -17.85 20.71 16.30
C GLU A 41 -17.50 19.24 16.07
N GLU A 42 -17.32 18.82 14.82
CA GLU A 42 -16.89 17.45 14.47
C GLU A 42 -15.47 17.16 14.99
N ILE A 43 -14.54 18.11 14.85
CA ILE A 43 -13.19 18.00 15.43
C ILE A 43 -13.27 17.88 16.96
N LEU A 44 -14.14 18.65 17.63
CA LEU A 44 -14.33 18.59 19.08
C LEU A 44 -14.98 17.26 19.52
N LEU A 45 -15.93 16.72 18.76
CA LEU A 45 -16.60 15.44 19.03
C LEU A 45 -15.64 14.26 18.90
N HIS A 46 -14.70 14.32 17.95
CA HIS A 46 -13.72 13.27 17.68
C HIS A 46 -12.35 13.55 18.29
N LEU A 47 -12.25 14.40 19.33
CA LEU A 47 -10.96 14.70 19.97
C LEU A 47 -10.26 13.48 20.56
N GLU A 48 -11.03 12.51 21.06
CA GLU A 48 -10.48 11.26 21.58
C GLU A 48 -9.77 10.43 20.50
N GLU A 49 -10.27 10.48 19.27
CA GLU A 49 -9.73 9.74 18.13
C GLU A 49 -8.62 10.51 17.41
N THR A 50 -8.64 11.84 17.47
CA THR A 50 -7.80 12.73 16.64
C THR A 50 -6.69 13.44 17.41
N ASP A 51 -6.72 13.43 18.75
CA ASP A 51 -5.69 14.04 19.59
C ASP A 51 -4.98 13.00 20.47
N GLU A 52 -3.73 12.69 20.14
CA GLU A 52 -2.88 11.77 20.91
C GLU A 52 -2.70 12.21 22.38
N ASN A 53 -2.90 13.50 22.70
CA ASN A 53 -2.82 14.03 24.06
C ASN A 53 -4.17 14.10 24.80
N PHE A 54 -5.27 13.59 24.20
CA PHE A 54 -6.62 13.73 24.74
C PHE A 54 -6.74 13.28 26.21
N HIS A 55 -6.19 12.11 26.56
CA HIS A 55 -6.24 11.60 27.93
C HIS A 55 -5.30 12.34 28.90
N ASN A 56 -4.36 13.15 28.40
CA ASN A 56 -3.40 13.90 29.20
C ASN A 56 -3.92 15.27 29.65
N TYR A 57 -5.05 15.74 29.12
CA TYR A 57 -5.65 17.00 29.54
C TYR A 57 -6.21 16.90 30.96
N GLU A 58 -5.86 17.88 31.80
CA GLU A 58 -6.28 17.95 33.20
C GLU A 58 -7.82 17.95 33.35
N PHE A 59 -8.53 18.56 32.41
CA PHE A 59 -9.99 18.51 32.34
C PHE A 59 -10.53 17.09 32.14
N VAL A 60 -9.92 16.31 31.24
CA VAL A 60 -10.34 14.93 30.92
C VAL A 60 -10.00 13.99 32.09
N LYS A 61 -8.83 14.17 32.73
CA LYS A 61 -8.47 13.45 33.96
C LYS A 61 -9.44 13.73 35.09
N TYR A 62 -9.83 15.00 35.29
CA TYR A 62 -10.81 15.40 36.30
C TYR A 62 -12.18 14.75 36.03
N LEU A 63 -12.67 14.78 34.79
CA LEU A 63 -13.94 14.13 34.42
C LEU A 63 -13.89 12.62 34.67
N ARG A 64 -12.79 11.96 34.29
CA ARG A 64 -12.60 10.52 34.56
C ARG A 64 -12.63 10.23 36.05
N GLN A 65 -11.94 11.01 36.87
CA GLN A 65 -11.93 10.85 38.32
C GLN A 65 -13.31 11.13 38.95
N TYR A 66 -14.05 12.12 38.44
CA TYR A 66 -15.41 12.43 38.88
C TYR A 66 -16.39 11.30 38.54
N ILE A 67 -16.28 10.72 37.33
CA ILE A 67 -17.06 9.56 36.91
C ILE A 67 -16.71 8.34 37.77
N CYS A 68 -15.43 8.03 37.98
CA CYS A 68 -15.02 6.90 38.80
C CYS A 68 -15.42 7.04 40.27
N SER A 69 -15.35 8.24 40.85
CA SER A 69 -15.76 8.46 42.25
C SER A 69 -17.28 8.44 42.45
N THR A 70 -18.06 8.79 41.43
CA THR A 70 -19.54 8.84 41.53
C THR A 70 -20.20 7.53 41.12
N LEU A 71 -19.66 6.86 40.10
CA LEU A 71 -20.23 5.62 39.55
C LEU A 71 -19.43 4.37 39.90
N GLY A 72 -18.23 4.50 40.45
CA GLY A 72 -17.36 3.36 40.74
C GLY A 72 -18.04 2.30 41.59
N SER A 73 -18.69 2.69 42.69
CA SER A 73 -19.41 1.74 43.55
C SER A 73 -20.62 1.09 42.86
N VAL A 74 -21.30 1.80 41.96
CA VAL A 74 -22.44 1.25 41.19
C VAL A 74 -21.95 0.25 40.15
N ILE A 75 -20.83 0.56 39.49
CA ILE A 75 -20.18 -0.33 38.52
C ILE A 75 -19.67 -1.57 39.24
N GLU A 76 -19.00 -1.43 40.39
CA GLU A 76 -18.52 -2.54 41.20
C GLU A 76 -19.69 -3.42 41.69
N GLU A 77 -20.77 -2.82 42.22
CA GLU A 77 -21.94 -3.56 42.70
C GLU A 77 -22.66 -4.33 41.58
N GLU A 78 -22.84 -3.72 40.39
CA GLU A 78 -23.45 -4.40 39.25
C GLU A 78 -22.52 -5.46 38.64
N THR A 79 -21.20 -5.25 38.70
CA THR A 79 -20.20 -6.24 38.28
C THR A 79 -20.19 -7.45 39.22
N GLU A 80 -20.31 -7.23 40.54
CA GLU A 80 -20.45 -8.29 41.55
C GLU A 80 -21.77 -9.07 41.43
N LYS A 81 -22.88 -8.39 41.11
CA LYS A 81 -24.17 -9.06 40.81
C LYS A 81 -24.09 -9.93 39.56
N CYS A 82 -23.40 -9.47 38.52
CA CYS A 82 -23.24 -10.24 37.28
C CYS A 82 -22.30 -11.44 37.45
N THR A 83 -21.25 -11.31 38.27
CA THR A 83 -20.32 -12.41 38.59
C THR A 83 -20.91 -13.43 39.56
N SER A 84 -21.78 -13.01 40.49
CA SER A 84 -22.51 -13.94 41.37
C SER A 84 -23.63 -14.73 40.66
N ALA A 85 -24.27 -14.16 39.64
CA ALA A 85 -25.28 -14.84 38.81
C ALA A 85 -24.68 -15.85 37.81
N GLN A 86 -23.40 -15.72 37.41
CA GLN A 86 -22.71 -16.64 36.50
C GLN A 86 -22.42 -18.03 37.09
N ASN A 87 -22.61 -18.25 38.40
CA ASN A 87 -22.47 -19.56 39.04
C ASN A 87 -23.61 -20.55 38.71
N GLN A 88 -24.65 -20.13 37.98
CA GLN A 88 -25.70 -21.01 37.47
C GLN A 88 -25.78 -20.94 35.94
N GLY A 89 -24.78 -21.53 35.29
CA GLY A 89 -24.90 -22.23 34.00
C GLY A 89 -25.44 -21.45 32.80
N GLU A 90 -24.63 -20.56 32.21
CA GLU A 90 -24.43 -20.40 30.75
C GLU A 90 -23.47 -19.21 30.50
N GLY A 91 -22.33 -19.48 29.85
CA GLY A 91 -21.27 -18.48 29.67
C GLY A 91 -21.54 -17.52 28.52
N SER A 92 -22.16 -16.37 28.79
CA SER A 92 -22.10 -15.21 27.91
C SER A 92 -20.74 -14.52 28.04
N GLY A 93 -20.11 -14.13 26.93
CA GLY A 93 -18.78 -13.52 26.91
C GLY A 93 -18.67 -12.21 27.69
N TYR A 94 -17.45 -11.81 28.05
CA TYR A 94 -17.17 -10.58 28.79
C TYR A 94 -17.76 -9.33 28.12
N ASP A 95 -17.84 -9.27 26.79
CA ASP A 95 -18.49 -8.16 26.07
C ASP A 95 -19.97 -8.02 26.40
N THR A 96 -20.68 -9.13 26.59
CA THR A 96 -22.10 -9.11 26.97
C THR A 96 -22.28 -8.64 28.42
N LEU A 97 -21.32 -8.96 29.28
CA LEU A 97 -21.28 -8.53 30.68
C LEU A 97 -20.98 -7.03 30.80
N VAL A 98 -19.96 -6.54 30.08
CA VAL A 98 -19.62 -5.11 30.02
C VAL A 98 -20.81 -4.31 29.48
N GLN A 99 -21.42 -4.75 28.36
CA GLN A 99 -22.62 -4.08 27.84
C GLN A 99 -23.78 -4.10 28.84
N HIS A 100 -23.95 -5.18 29.61
CA HIS A 100 -24.99 -5.27 30.64
C HIS A 100 -24.71 -4.31 31.81
N VAL A 101 -23.50 -4.34 32.37
CA VAL A 101 -23.06 -3.46 33.46
C VAL A 101 -23.10 -2.00 33.02
N THR A 102 -22.63 -1.67 31.82
CA THR A 102 -22.72 -0.31 31.26
C THR A 102 -24.17 0.14 31.12
N LYS A 103 -25.05 -0.70 30.57
CA LYS A 103 -26.48 -0.36 30.43
C LYS A 103 -27.15 -0.16 31.79
N LYS A 104 -26.89 -1.03 32.75
CA LYS A 104 -27.44 -0.92 34.11
C LYS A 104 -26.91 0.29 34.87
N THR A 105 -25.62 0.58 34.71
CA THR A 105 -24.99 1.80 35.26
C THR A 105 -25.62 3.05 34.64
N GLN A 106 -25.88 3.08 33.33
CA GLN A 106 -26.56 4.22 32.68
C GLN A 106 -28.02 4.39 33.13
N GLU A 107 -28.72 3.30 33.47
CA GLU A 107 -30.09 3.32 34.01
C GLU A 107 -30.15 3.75 35.50
N SER A 108 -29.01 3.72 36.20
CA SER A 108 -28.90 4.04 37.63
C SER A 108 -29.36 5.47 37.96
N LYS A 109 -29.71 5.68 39.22
CA LYS A 109 -30.11 7.00 39.71
C LYS A 109 -28.89 7.92 39.81
N GLU A 110 -27.77 7.35 40.23
CA GLU A 110 -26.47 7.98 40.43
C GLU A 110 -25.92 8.53 39.10
N TYR A 111 -26.06 7.80 37.99
CA TYR A 111 -25.70 8.29 36.66
C TYR A 111 -26.54 9.50 36.23
N ARG A 112 -27.85 9.44 36.44
CA ARG A 112 -28.75 10.57 36.10
C ARG A 112 -28.46 11.80 36.95
N GLU A 113 -28.21 11.63 38.24
CA GLU A 113 -27.85 12.73 39.15
C GLU A 113 -26.48 13.32 38.84
N MET A 114 -25.48 12.47 38.54
CA MET A 114 -24.16 12.90 38.09
C MET A 114 -24.24 13.71 36.78
N MET A 115 -24.95 13.19 35.78
CA MET A 115 -25.07 13.86 34.48
C MET A 115 -25.81 15.19 34.59
N HIS A 116 -26.89 15.24 35.39
CA HIS A 116 -27.61 16.48 35.65
C HIS A 116 -26.75 17.52 36.39
N SER A 117 -25.99 17.09 37.39
CA SER A 117 -25.10 17.97 38.17
C SER A 117 -23.95 18.50 37.32
N LEU A 118 -23.30 17.64 36.56
CA LEU A 118 -22.22 18.01 35.64
C LEU A 118 -22.72 18.97 34.56
N LYS A 119 -23.91 18.71 33.99
CA LYS A 119 -24.51 19.59 32.97
C LYS A 119 -24.80 20.99 33.51
N ASN A 120 -25.35 21.10 34.71
CA ASN A 120 -25.67 22.40 35.30
C ASN A 120 -24.41 23.21 35.59
N VAL A 121 -23.37 22.55 36.11
CA VAL A 121 -22.10 23.21 36.44
C VAL A 121 -21.34 23.60 35.19
N MET A 122 -21.31 22.72 34.18
CA MET A 122 -20.70 23.04 32.89
C MET A 122 -21.40 24.23 32.23
N MET A 123 -22.73 24.33 32.33
CA MET A 123 -23.50 25.45 31.82
C MET A 123 -23.06 26.77 32.47
N VAL A 124 -22.96 26.80 33.80
CA VAL A 124 -22.49 27.99 34.55
C VAL A 124 -21.04 28.34 34.21
N VAL A 125 -20.16 27.34 34.11
CA VAL A 125 -18.74 27.53 33.77
C VAL A 125 -18.57 28.08 32.34
N VAL A 126 -19.33 27.54 31.38
CA VAL A 126 -19.30 27.99 29.97
C VAL A 126 -19.88 29.39 29.85
N GLU A 127 -21.02 29.69 30.48
CA GLU A 127 -21.58 31.05 30.52
C GLU A 127 -20.60 32.04 31.14
N SER A 128 -19.90 31.66 32.22
CA SER A 128 -18.85 32.48 32.83
C SER A 128 -17.65 32.72 31.88
N LEU A 129 -17.24 31.72 31.11
CA LEU A 129 -16.17 31.88 30.11
C LEU A 129 -16.59 32.78 28.95
N ILE A 130 -17.83 32.65 28.49
CA ILE A 130 -18.41 33.52 27.45
C ILE A 130 -18.43 34.96 27.96
N ASN A 131 -18.97 35.20 29.17
CA ASN A 131 -19.03 36.53 29.76
C ASN A 131 -17.63 37.14 29.96
N LYS A 132 -16.66 36.38 30.48
CA LYS A 132 -15.26 36.85 30.62
C LYS A 132 -14.61 37.12 29.26
N PHE A 133 -14.89 36.31 28.24
CA PHE A 133 -14.37 36.53 26.89
C PHE A 133 -14.96 37.80 26.27
N GLU A 134 -16.25 38.05 26.48
CA GLU A 134 -16.92 39.29 26.07
C GLU A 134 -16.37 40.51 26.82
N GLU A 135 -16.14 40.40 28.14
CA GLU A 135 -15.48 41.44 28.95
C GLU A 135 -14.04 41.72 28.49
N ASP A 136 -13.23 40.68 28.22
CA ASP A 136 -11.86 40.80 27.72
C ASP A 136 -11.84 41.46 26.32
N GLN A 137 -12.82 41.16 25.46
CA GLN A 137 -13.00 41.83 24.18
C GLN A 137 -13.35 43.32 24.36
N MET A 138 -14.24 43.65 25.30
CA MET A 138 -14.62 45.03 25.59
C MET A 138 -13.45 45.82 26.18
N ARG A 139 -12.63 45.19 27.04
CA ARG A 139 -11.43 45.78 27.63
C ARG A 139 -10.30 45.99 26.62
N ASN A 140 -10.10 45.04 25.68
CA ASN A 140 -9.19 45.22 24.55
C ASN A 140 -9.66 46.33 23.60
N LYS A 141 -10.97 46.41 23.32
CA LYS A 141 -11.57 47.51 22.55
C LYS A 141 -11.37 48.86 23.25
N GLU A 142 -11.46 48.91 24.59
CA GLU A 142 -11.26 50.13 25.37
C GLU A 142 -9.79 50.52 25.53
N MET A 143 -8.87 49.54 25.63
CA MET A 143 -7.43 49.77 25.61
C MET A 143 -7.00 50.31 24.25
N HIS A 144 -7.48 49.74 23.13
CA HIS A 144 -7.27 50.29 21.78
C HIS A 144 -7.89 51.68 21.59
N ARG A 145 -8.97 52.00 22.32
CA ARG A 145 -9.60 53.34 22.32
C ARG A 145 -8.77 54.38 23.10
N LYS A 146 -8.00 53.96 24.11
CA LYS A 146 -7.04 54.81 24.84
C LYS A 146 -5.73 55.00 24.08
N THR A 147 -5.20 53.96 23.42
CA THR A 147 -3.99 54.09 22.56
C THR A 147 -4.23 54.97 21.33
N LYS A 148 -5.49 55.06 20.85
CA LYS A 148 -5.89 55.96 19.75
C LYS A 148 -6.14 57.42 20.16
N LYS A 149 -6.10 57.77 21.46
CA LYS A 149 -6.38 59.16 21.93
C LYS A 149 -5.14 60.02 22.16
N GLU A 150 -3.93 59.46 22.12
CA GLU A 150 -2.68 60.21 22.38
C GLU A 150 -1.84 60.49 21.12
N GLN A 151 -2.26 60.02 19.94
CA GLN A 151 -1.60 60.34 18.67
C GLN A 151 -2.64 60.80 17.65
N HIS A 152 -2.43 62.03 17.12
CA HIS A 152 -3.19 62.74 16.09
C HIS A 152 -4.29 63.70 16.56
N SER A 153 -3.84 64.84 17.10
CA SER A 153 -4.29 66.14 16.60
C SER A 153 -3.85 66.35 15.13
N ALA A 154 -4.75 66.88 14.30
CA ALA A 154 -4.60 67.39 12.92
C ALA A 154 -5.01 66.45 11.76
N TYR A 155 -6.18 66.76 11.18
CA TYR A 155 -6.58 66.82 9.73
C TYR A 155 -6.09 65.70 8.77
N TYR A 156 -6.86 65.04 7.89
CA TYR A 156 -8.10 65.27 7.15
C TYR A 156 -8.76 63.90 6.83
N THR A 157 -10.06 63.89 6.52
CA THR A 157 -10.90 62.71 6.26
C THR A 157 -10.62 61.98 4.94
N ASP A 158 -10.34 60.68 5.00
CA ASP A 158 -10.56 59.74 3.88
C ASP A 158 -10.99 58.37 4.44
N ASN A 159 -12.07 57.81 3.91
CA ASN A 159 -12.77 56.63 4.45
C ASN A 159 -12.61 55.45 3.50
N CYS A 160 -11.67 54.54 3.80
CA CYS A 160 -11.66 53.15 3.35
C CYS A 160 -10.79 52.31 4.31
N SER A 161 -11.39 51.45 5.16
CA SER A 161 -10.85 50.15 5.59
C SER A 161 -11.75 49.49 6.65
N ASP A 162 -12.23 48.31 6.25
CA ASP A 162 -12.33 47.04 6.98
C ASP A 162 -13.16 46.91 8.27
N SER A 163 -14.32 46.31 8.03
CA SER A 163 -15.10 45.36 8.84
C SER A 163 -14.41 44.76 10.07
N ASP A 164 -14.89 45.17 11.25
CA ASP A 164 -15.10 44.24 12.38
C ASP A 164 -16.10 44.76 13.45
N SER A 165 -17.08 45.58 13.05
CA SER A 165 -18.19 45.92 13.95
C SER A 165 -19.46 46.28 13.17
N SER A 166 -20.41 45.34 13.06
CA SER A 166 -21.74 45.66 12.50
C SER A 166 -22.94 45.02 13.20
N PHE A 167 -22.82 44.58 14.45
CA PHE A 167 -24.00 44.22 15.26
C PHE A 167 -24.76 45.43 15.85
N ASN A 168 -24.28 46.66 15.63
CA ASN A 168 -24.98 47.90 16.03
C ASN A 168 -25.58 48.66 14.84
N GLN A 169 -26.19 47.96 13.87
CA GLN A 169 -27.11 48.61 12.94
C GLN A 169 -28.55 48.31 13.37
N SER A 170 -29.25 49.35 13.82
CA SER A 170 -30.70 49.33 14.04
C SER A 170 -31.41 48.90 12.74
N TYR A 171 -31.93 47.67 12.69
CA TYR A 171 -32.77 47.23 11.58
C TYR A 171 -34.04 48.10 11.52
N THR A 172 -34.24 48.78 10.41
CA THR A 172 -35.49 49.48 10.10
C THR A 172 -36.42 48.47 9.44
N PHE A 173 -37.42 47.97 10.18
CA PHE A 173 -38.50 47.17 9.60
C PHE A 173 -39.30 48.03 8.64
N MET A 174 -39.53 47.54 7.42
CA MET A 174 -40.26 48.28 6.38
C MET A 174 -41.61 47.64 6.08
N ASN A 175 -42.65 48.48 5.97
CA ASN A 175 -44.00 48.05 5.58
C ASN A 175 -44.13 47.99 4.03
N GLN A 176 -45.12 47.23 3.51
CA GLN A 176 -45.35 47.08 2.05
C GLN A 176 -45.54 48.42 1.32
N GLU A 177 -46.23 49.38 1.92
CA GLU A 177 -46.42 50.73 1.35
C GLU A 177 -45.09 51.50 1.25
N GLN A 178 -44.17 51.32 2.20
CA GLN A 178 -42.84 51.94 2.18
C GLN A 178 -41.94 51.32 1.11
N LEU A 179 -42.08 50.01 0.85
CA LEU A 179 -41.38 49.33 -0.24
C LEU A 179 -41.90 49.77 -1.62
N GLN A 180 -43.21 50.00 -1.75
CA GLN A 180 -43.79 50.53 -2.99
C GLN A 180 -43.35 51.97 -3.26
N LEU A 181 -43.29 52.81 -2.22
CA LEU A 181 -42.71 54.16 -2.28
C LEU A 181 -41.21 54.14 -2.65
N LEU A 182 -40.46 53.14 -2.18
CA LEU A 182 -39.05 52.96 -2.56
C LEU A 182 -38.89 52.58 -4.04
N VAL A 183 -39.78 51.74 -4.58
CA VAL A 183 -39.78 51.39 -6.02
C VAL A 183 -40.01 52.63 -6.88
N GLU A 184 -40.92 53.52 -6.48
CA GLU A 184 -41.19 54.80 -7.16
C GLU A 184 -40.02 55.79 -7.03
N ARG A 185 -39.37 55.84 -5.86
CA ARG A 185 -38.19 56.69 -5.62
C ARG A 185 -36.91 56.20 -6.30
N LEU A 186 -36.85 54.91 -6.66
CA LEU A 186 -35.74 54.30 -7.41
C LEU A 186 -35.91 54.41 -8.93
N ASP A 187 -37.03 54.96 -9.41
CA ASP A 187 -37.26 55.20 -10.85
C ASP A 187 -36.20 56.17 -11.40
N PRO A 188 -35.55 55.87 -12.55
CA PRO A 188 -34.57 56.75 -13.19
C PRO A 188 -35.05 58.19 -13.46
N ALA A 189 -36.36 58.41 -13.56
CA ALA A 189 -36.96 59.74 -13.72
C ALA A 189 -36.83 60.61 -12.45
N GLN A 190 -36.49 60.03 -11.30
CA GLN A 190 -36.32 60.74 -10.03
C GLN A 190 -34.92 61.37 -9.89
N PRO A 191 -34.79 62.50 -9.15
CA PRO A 191 -33.51 63.14 -8.87
C PRO A 191 -32.50 62.19 -8.23
N LYS A 192 -31.21 62.40 -8.52
CA LYS A 192 -30.10 61.57 -8.06
C LYS A 192 -30.09 61.41 -6.55
N GLU A 193 -30.35 62.49 -5.82
CA GLU A 193 -30.35 62.56 -4.36
C GLU A 193 -31.46 61.68 -3.76
N VAL A 194 -32.66 61.71 -4.38
CA VAL A 194 -33.82 60.90 -3.98
C VAL A 194 -33.55 59.42 -4.23
N ARG A 195 -32.93 59.08 -5.37
CA ARG A 195 -32.51 57.71 -5.67
C ARG A 195 -31.42 57.21 -4.72
N GLN A 196 -30.46 58.05 -4.33
CA GLN A 196 -29.40 57.68 -3.38
C GLN A 196 -29.94 57.42 -1.97
N GLU A 197 -30.87 58.24 -1.50
CA GLU A 197 -31.57 58.06 -0.22
C GLU A 197 -32.42 56.79 -0.21
N ALA A 198 -33.15 56.53 -1.30
CA ALA A 198 -33.92 55.30 -1.47
C ALA A 198 -33.00 54.05 -1.48
N MET A 199 -31.86 54.12 -2.17
CA MET A 199 -30.88 53.03 -2.19
C MET A 199 -30.22 52.81 -0.82
N GLN A 200 -29.97 53.87 -0.05
CA GLN A 200 -29.44 53.77 1.31
C GLN A 200 -30.42 53.05 2.23
N THR A 201 -31.70 53.43 2.13
CA THR A 201 -32.81 52.84 2.89
C THR A 201 -33.00 51.37 2.53
N LEU A 202 -32.84 51.01 1.24
CA LEU A 202 -32.88 49.64 0.77
C LEU A 202 -31.72 48.79 1.34
N CYS A 203 -30.51 49.34 1.38
CA CYS A 203 -29.33 48.62 1.91
C CYS A 203 -29.37 48.44 3.45
N SER A 204 -30.05 49.33 4.17
CA SER A 204 -30.27 49.22 5.63
C SER A 204 -31.42 48.28 6.01
N ALA A 205 -32.27 47.92 5.05
CA ALA A 205 -33.37 46.99 5.26
C ALA A 205 -32.88 45.55 5.50
N PRO A 206 -33.64 44.73 6.25
CA PRO A 206 -33.50 43.28 6.19
C PRO A 206 -33.84 42.80 4.75
N PRO A 207 -32.96 42.02 4.09
CA PRO A 207 -33.26 41.47 2.77
C PRO A 207 -34.55 40.64 2.71
N SER A 208 -34.96 40.03 3.84
CA SER A 208 -36.24 39.30 3.97
C SER A 208 -37.47 40.18 3.70
N ASP A 209 -37.43 41.44 4.12
CA ASP A 209 -38.58 42.35 4.08
C ASP A 209 -38.76 42.93 2.67
N VAL A 210 -37.64 43.26 2.02
CA VAL A 210 -37.59 43.85 0.68
C VAL A 210 -38.15 42.92 -0.40
N LEU A 211 -37.97 41.62 -0.21
CA LEU A 211 -38.10 40.63 -1.28
C LEU A 211 -39.39 39.78 -1.16
N ASN A 212 -40.10 39.86 -0.02
CA ASN A 212 -41.48 39.38 0.15
C ASN A 212 -42.54 40.38 -0.37
N CYS A 213 -42.11 41.46 -1.03
CA CYS A 213 -42.98 42.48 -1.59
C CYS A 213 -43.63 42.00 -2.90
N GLU A 214 -44.95 42.19 -3.07
CA GLU A 214 -45.66 41.94 -4.33
C GLU A 214 -45.08 42.76 -5.51
N SER A 215 -44.32 43.82 -5.20
CA SER A 215 -43.62 44.69 -6.17
C SER A 215 -42.19 44.25 -6.51
N TRP A 216 -41.73 43.05 -6.09
CA TRP A 216 -40.36 42.58 -6.36
C TRP A 216 -40.01 42.57 -7.86
N SER A 217 -40.95 42.23 -8.74
CA SER A 217 -40.73 42.25 -10.19
C SER A 217 -40.37 43.66 -10.70
N ASN A 218 -41.01 44.69 -10.17
CA ASN A 218 -40.73 46.09 -10.49
C ASN A 218 -39.44 46.57 -9.81
N LEU A 219 -39.21 46.19 -8.56
CA LEU A 219 -37.97 46.49 -7.84
C LEU A 219 -36.75 45.87 -8.52
N ARG A 220 -36.83 44.60 -8.92
CA ARG A 220 -35.80 43.87 -9.67
C ARG A 220 -35.48 44.56 -10.99
N LYS A 221 -36.48 45.08 -11.71
CA LYS A 221 -36.28 45.86 -12.93
C LYS A 221 -35.47 47.13 -12.65
N HIS A 222 -35.83 47.89 -11.62
CA HIS A 222 -35.10 49.11 -11.23
C HIS A 222 -33.69 48.80 -10.71
N LEU A 223 -33.51 47.74 -9.91
CA LEU A 223 -32.19 47.29 -9.45
C LEU A 223 -31.28 46.86 -10.61
N THR A 224 -31.84 46.14 -11.59
CA THR A 224 -31.10 45.73 -12.79
C THR A 224 -30.71 46.93 -13.65
N MET A 225 -31.59 47.92 -13.78
CA MET A 225 -31.27 49.19 -14.46
C MET A 225 -30.20 49.99 -13.72
N SER A 226 -30.26 50.03 -12.39
CA SER A 226 -29.26 50.72 -11.57
C SER A 226 -27.89 50.03 -11.53
N LEU A 227 -27.80 48.73 -11.86
CA LEU A 227 -26.51 48.05 -12.09
C LEU A 227 -25.78 48.59 -13.34
N SER A 228 -26.48 49.27 -14.25
CA SER A 228 -25.91 49.96 -15.42
C SER A 228 -25.90 51.49 -15.26
N ASP A 229 -26.11 52.03 -14.05
CA ASP A 229 -26.07 53.48 -13.81
C ASP A 229 -24.63 54.03 -14.00
N PRO A 230 -24.47 55.20 -14.65
CA PRO A 230 -23.16 55.82 -14.84
C PRO A 230 -22.46 56.19 -13.52
N ASP A 231 -23.21 56.40 -12.43
CA ASP A 231 -22.64 56.64 -11.10
C ASP A 231 -22.32 55.33 -10.37
N SER A 232 -21.02 55.11 -10.13
CA SER A 232 -20.48 53.91 -9.48
C SER A 232 -21.03 53.68 -8.07
N THR A 233 -21.50 54.73 -7.38
CA THR A 233 -22.04 54.61 -6.03
C THR A 233 -23.32 53.77 -5.99
N PHE A 234 -24.15 53.80 -7.04
CA PHE A 234 -25.35 52.97 -7.13
C PHE A 234 -24.99 51.50 -7.38
N SER A 235 -24.13 51.22 -8.36
CA SER A 235 -23.67 49.86 -8.62
C SER A 235 -22.99 49.22 -7.40
N ASP A 236 -22.15 49.97 -6.67
CA ASP A 236 -21.45 49.45 -5.49
C ASP A 236 -22.39 49.23 -4.29
N ARG A 237 -23.45 50.02 -4.15
CA ARG A 237 -24.48 49.81 -3.11
C ARG A 237 -25.34 48.59 -3.42
N ILE A 238 -25.71 48.38 -4.68
CA ILE A 238 -26.49 47.19 -5.09
C ILE A 238 -25.66 45.92 -4.96
N LEU A 239 -24.39 45.93 -5.36
CA LEU A 239 -23.52 44.76 -5.19
C LEU A 239 -23.33 44.41 -3.70
N ARG A 240 -23.25 45.42 -2.82
CA ARG A 240 -23.26 45.20 -1.35
C ARG A 240 -24.58 44.59 -0.87
N PHE A 241 -25.71 45.06 -1.39
CA PHE A 241 -27.03 44.46 -1.09
C PHE A 241 -27.10 43.00 -1.57
N TYR A 242 -26.64 42.69 -2.78
CA TYR A 242 -26.58 41.31 -3.30
C TYR A 242 -25.64 40.42 -2.47
N ALA A 243 -24.46 40.91 -2.10
CA ALA A 243 -23.54 40.20 -1.22
C ALA A 243 -24.17 39.89 0.16
N LYS A 244 -24.81 40.89 0.78
CA LYS A 244 -25.56 40.70 2.04
C LYS A 244 -26.67 39.66 1.88
N THR A 245 -27.35 39.65 0.73
CA THR A 245 -28.41 38.67 0.43
C THR A 245 -27.86 37.26 0.33
N PHE A 246 -26.71 37.06 -0.35
CA PHE A 246 -26.07 35.74 -0.45
C PHE A 246 -25.65 35.16 0.91
N SER A 247 -25.27 36.00 1.88
CA SER A 247 -24.82 35.55 3.20
C SER A 247 -25.93 35.36 4.24
N SER A 248 -27.11 36.00 4.09
CA SER A 248 -28.08 36.13 5.19
C SER A 248 -29.56 35.89 4.84
N SER A 249 -29.89 35.51 3.60
CA SER A 249 -31.28 35.43 3.14
C SER A 249 -31.79 34.00 2.86
N PRO A 250 -33.13 33.79 2.87
CA PRO A 250 -33.75 32.53 2.42
C PRO A 250 -33.39 32.19 0.96
N LEU A 251 -33.37 30.91 0.59
CA LEU A 251 -32.68 30.46 -0.64
C LEU A 251 -33.49 30.59 -1.95
N ASN A 252 -34.83 30.66 -1.87
CA ASN A 252 -35.63 31.16 -3.00
C ASN A 252 -35.20 32.58 -3.40
N MET A 253 -34.68 33.33 -2.42
CA MET A 253 -34.22 34.70 -2.56
C MET A 253 -32.82 34.80 -3.17
N THR A 254 -31.89 33.95 -2.73
CA THR A 254 -30.54 33.87 -3.32
C THR A 254 -30.60 33.45 -4.79
N ARG A 255 -31.54 32.58 -5.16
CA ARG A 255 -31.83 32.19 -6.54
C ARG A 255 -32.20 33.36 -7.43
N GLU A 256 -33.17 34.19 -7.03
CA GLU A 256 -33.63 35.34 -7.82
C GLU A 256 -32.52 36.38 -8.00
N VAL A 257 -31.75 36.65 -6.94
CA VAL A 257 -30.60 37.56 -7.01
C VAL A 257 -29.51 37.03 -7.92
N TYR A 258 -29.17 35.74 -7.81
CA TYR A 258 -28.17 35.10 -8.65
C TYR A 258 -28.57 35.12 -10.13
N THR A 259 -29.78 34.64 -10.45
CA THR A 259 -30.28 34.58 -11.83
C THR A 259 -30.47 35.98 -12.43
N SER A 260 -30.88 36.98 -11.62
CA SER A 260 -30.99 38.36 -12.09
C SER A 260 -29.63 38.98 -12.40
N LEU A 261 -28.61 38.74 -11.56
CA LEU A 261 -27.24 39.21 -11.81
C LEU A 261 -26.61 38.51 -13.03
N ALA A 262 -26.82 37.20 -13.17
CA ALA A 262 -26.37 36.44 -14.34
C ALA A 262 -27.04 36.95 -15.62
N LYS A 263 -28.36 37.19 -15.59
CA LYS A 263 -29.11 37.73 -16.74
C LYS A 263 -28.68 39.14 -17.11
N HIS A 264 -28.36 39.97 -16.12
CA HIS A 264 -27.78 41.31 -16.35
C HIS A 264 -26.47 41.23 -17.12
N LEU A 265 -25.56 40.35 -16.71
CA LEU A 265 -24.29 40.14 -17.40
C LEU A 265 -24.50 39.55 -18.79
N GLU A 266 -25.40 38.60 -18.95
CA GLU A 266 -25.75 38.03 -20.26
C GLU A 266 -26.17 39.13 -21.25
N LEU A 267 -27.08 40.01 -20.84
CA LEU A 267 -27.51 41.17 -21.64
C LEU A 267 -26.38 42.20 -21.84
N TYR A 268 -25.51 42.37 -20.85
CA TYR A 268 -24.35 43.28 -20.95
C TYR A 268 -23.40 42.85 -22.08
N PHE A 269 -23.10 41.56 -22.21
CA PHE A 269 -22.23 41.03 -23.26
C PHE A 269 -22.91 40.91 -24.64
N LEU A 270 -24.24 40.79 -24.68
CA LEU A 270 -25.02 40.80 -25.92
C LEU A 270 -25.23 42.22 -26.49
N SER A 271 -25.30 43.24 -25.64
CA SER A 271 -25.53 44.63 -26.05
C SER A 271 -24.35 45.22 -26.84
N GLY A 272 -24.66 45.95 -27.92
CA GLY A 272 -23.66 46.64 -28.73
C GLY A 272 -23.21 48.01 -28.26
N GLU A 273 -23.84 48.52 -27.20
CA GLU A 273 -23.58 49.86 -26.66
C GLU A 273 -22.52 49.85 -25.56
N ASN A 274 -22.16 48.68 -25.02
CA ASN A 274 -21.19 48.53 -23.93
C ASN A 274 -19.76 48.35 -24.48
N CYS A 275 -18.78 49.07 -23.90
CA CYS A 275 -17.37 48.97 -24.24
C CYS A 275 -16.73 47.68 -23.66
N VAL A 276 -16.98 46.53 -24.28
CA VAL A 276 -16.20 45.31 -24.01
C VAL A 276 -14.89 45.39 -24.79
N PRO A 277 -13.71 45.25 -24.13
CA PRO A 277 -12.43 45.28 -24.85
C PRO A 277 -12.31 44.14 -25.85
N THR A 278 -11.52 44.36 -26.90
CA THR A 278 -11.12 43.29 -27.81
C THR A 278 -9.93 42.53 -27.23
N ILE A 279 -9.69 41.30 -27.70
CA ILE A 279 -8.52 40.52 -27.28
C ILE A 279 -7.21 41.30 -27.55
N SER A 280 -7.13 42.08 -28.63
CA SER A 280 -5.96 42.91 -28.96
C SER A 280 -5.75 44.08 -28.01
N ASP A 281 -6.81 44.65 -27.44
CA ASP A 281 -6.74 45.83 -26.56
C ASP A 281 -6.32 45.48 -25.12
N GLY A 282 -6.43 44.20 -24.74
CA GLY A 282 -6.14 43.74 -23.37
C GLY A 282 -7.17 44.22 -22.34
N ILE A 283 -6.85 44.05 -21.05
CA ILE A 283 -7.68 44.48 -19.92
C ILE A 283 -6.84 45.36 -18.99
N ASP A 284 -7.24 46.62 -18.83
CA ASP A 284 -6.72 47.52 -17.81
C ASP A 284 -7.60 47.45 -16.54
N ILE A 285 -7.04 46.96 -15.43
CA ILE A 285 -7.72 46.83 -14.14
C ILE A 285 -7.81 48.19 -13.41
N THR A 286 -7.19 49.25 -13.91
CA THR A 286 -7.42 50.63 -13.41
C THR A 286 -8.62 51.30 -14.06
N ASN A 287 -9.14 50.76 -15.16
CA ASN A 287 -10.32 51.30 -15.82
C ASN A 287 -11.58 51.10 -14.95
N PRO A 288 -12.28 52.19 -14.56
CA PRO A 288 -13.48 52.11 -13.71
C PRO A 288 -14.59 51.19 -14.25
N GLU A 289 -14.76 51.14 -15.58
CA GLU A 289 -15.76 50.29 -16.23
C GLU A 289 -15.43 48.80 -16.08
N ILE A 290 -14.15 48.45 -16.22
CA ILE A 290 -13.63 47.09 -16.04
C ILE A 290 -13.69 46.67 -14.57
N ILE A 291 -13.33 47.56 -13.64
CA ILE A 291 -13.48 47.30 -12.20
C ILE A 291 -14.94 46.99 -11.87
N ARG A 292 -15.89 47.76 -12.43
CA ARG A 292 -17.32 47.54 -12.21
C ARG A 292 -17.78 46.18 -12.74
N LEU A 293 -17.29 45.78 -13.91
CA LEU A 293 -17.58 44.46 -14.48
C LEU A 293 -16.96 43.32 -13.65
N LEU A 294 -15.69 43.44 -13.25
CA LEU A 294 -15.00 42.44 -12.44
C LEU A 294 -15.66 42.27 -11.07
N LYS A 295 -16.11 43.34 -10.42
CA LYS A 295 -16.87 43.26 -9.15
C LYS A 295 -18.16 42.43 -9.31
N LYS A 296 -18.88 42.58 -10.44
CA LYS A 296 -20.10 41.81 -10.74
C LYS A 296 -19.79 40.32 -10.96
N VAL A 297 -18.78 40.01 -11.78
CA VAL A 297 -18.37 38.62 -12.05
C VAL A 297 -17.79 37.95 -10.81
N ARG A 298 -17.01 38.67 -10.00
CA ARG A 298 -16.45 38.18 -8.73
C ARG A 298 -17.54 37.78 -7.76
N LEU A 299 -18.58 38.61 -7.61
CA LEU A 299 -19.70 38.30 -6.72
C LEU A 299 -20.42 37.00 -7.13
N LEU A 300 -20.61 36.77 -8.44
CA LEU A 300 -21.14 35.49 -8.93
C LEU A 300 -20.18 34.32 -8.63
N ASN A 301 -18.88 34.48 -8.89
CA ASN A 301 -17.91 33.41 -8.71
C ASN A 301 -17.73 32.99 -7.25
N GLU A 302 -17.71 33.93 -6.30
CA GLU A 302 -17.65 33.60 -4.87
C GLU A 302 -18.86 32.74 -4.48
N TYR A 303 -20.07 33.14 -4.91
CA TYR A 303 -21.27 32.36 -4.65
C TYR A 303 -21.22 30.98 -5.33
N GLN A 304 -20.76 30.89 -6.59
CA GLN A 304 -20.58 29.60 -7.29
C GLN A 304 -19.66 28.64 -6.51
N ARG A 305 -18.66 29.16 -5.81
CA ARG A 305 -17.72 28.35 -5.00
C ARG A 305 -18.33 27.93 -3.67
N GLU A 306 -19.25 28.69 -3.11
CA GLU A 306 -19.90 28.36 -1.83
C GLU A 306 -21.12 27.47 -2.02
N VAL A 307 -21.87 27.68 -3.09
CA VAL A 307 -23.20 27.11 -3.26
C VAL A 307 -23.30 25.57 -3.17
N PRO A 308 -22.27 24.76 -3.49
CA PRO A 308 -22.34 23.31 -3.29
C PRO A 308 -22.56 22.83 -1.87
N SER A 309 -22.23 23.62 -0.84
CA SER A 309 -22.53 23.28 0.56
C SER A 309 -24.03 23.27 0.85
N PHE A 310 -24.84 23.93 0.02
CA PHE A 310 -26.28 24.06 0.22
C PHE A 310 -27.10 23.05 -0.61
N TRP A 311 -26.52 22.38 -1.62
CA TRP A 311 -27.26 21.53 -2.57
C TRP A 311 -28.21 20.50 -1.95
N ILE A 312 -27.73 19.74 -0.96
CA ILE A 312 -28.46 18.60 -0.38
C ILE A 312 -29.67 19.07 0.45
N ARG A 313 -29.61 20.29 0.99
CA ARG A 313 -30.68 20.84 1.84
C ARG A 313 -31.88 21.32 1.01
N HIS A 314 -31.83 21.26 -0.33
CA HIS A 314 -32.76 21.97 -1.22
C HIS A 314 -33.25 21.16 -2.44
N PRO A 315 -34.40 21.56 -3.05
CA PRO A 315 -34.95 20.89 -4.23
C PRO A 315 -34.01 20.97 -5.46
N GLU A 316 -33.97 19.92 -6.27
CA GLU A 316 -33.12 19.83 -7.49
C GLU A 316 -33.32 21.03 -8.43
N LYS A 317 -34.55 21.53 -8.53
CA LYS A 317 -34.91 22.69 -9.37
C LYS A 317 -34.12 23.97 -9.03
N TYR A 318 -33.85 24.21 -7.75
CA TYR A 318 -33.05 25.38 -7.32
C TYR A 318 -31.62 25.31 -7.88
N MET A 319 -31.00 24.14 -7.75
CA MET A 319 -29.67 23.87 -8.26
C MET A 319 -29.65 23.93 -9.79
N GLU A 320 -30.63 23.32 -10.46
CA GLU A 320 -30.74 23.31 -11.92
C GLU A 320 -30.83 24.74 -12.49
N GLU A 321 -31.61 25.64 -11.87
CA GLU A 321 -31.73 27.03 -12.31
C GLU A 321 -30.43 27.84 -12.14
N ILE A 322 -29.68 27.61 -11.06
CA ILE A 322 -28.36 28.25 -10.84
C ILE A 322 -27.33 27.73 -11.85
N VAL A 323 -27.28 26.41 -12.04
CA VAL A 323 -26.38 25.75 -13.00
C VAL A 323 -26.71 26.22 -14.42
N GLU A 324 -27.98 26.18 -14.84
CA GLU A 324 -28.43 26.60 -16.16
C GLU A 324 -28.12 28.08 -16.42
N SER A 325 -28.41 28.97 -15.45
CA SER A 325 -28.09 30.41 -15.59
C SER A 325 -26.60 30.67 -15.76
N THR A 326 -25.75 29.84 -15.15
CA THR A 326 -24.29 29.96 -15.21
C THR A 326 -23.77 29.46 -16.56
N LEU A 327 -24.21 28.28 -16.99
CA LEU A 327 -23.83 27.71 -18.29
C LEU A 327 -24.34 28.59 -19.45
N LEU A 328 -25.55 29.15 -19.32
CA LEU A 328 -26.10 30.10 -20.28
C LEU A 328 -25.20 31.33 -20.43
N LEU A 329 -24.83 31.99 -19.32
CA LEU A 329 -23.94 33.14 -19.31
C LEU A 329 -22.59 32.84 -19.99
N LEU A 330 -21.99 31.69 -19.70
CA LEU A 330 -20.71 31.31 -20.31
C LEU A 330 -20.84 30.93 -21.79
N SER A 331 -22.03 30.54 -22.24
CA SER A 331 -22.31 30.14 -23.63
C SER A 331 -22.65 31.30 -24.57
N VAL A 332 -22.73 32.53 -24.04
CA VAL A 332 -23.05 33.73 -24.82
C VAL A 332 -22.01 33.92 -25.91
N LYS A 333 -22.46 33.84 -27.17
CA LYS A 333 -21.70 34.22 -28.36
C LYS A 333 -22.43 35.36 -29.07
N ARG A 334 -21.69 36.35 -29.54
CA ARG A 334 -22.26 37.46 -30.32
C ARG A 334 -22.23 37.10 -31.81
N ASP A 335 -23.38 37.19 -32.48
CA ASP A 335 -23.54 36.93 -33.92
C ASP A 335 -22.72 37.96 -34.74
N GLN A 336 -21.49 37.63 -35.11
CA GLN A 336 -20.67 38.45 -36.02
C GLN A 336 -21.01 38.10 -37.47
N ARG A 337 -22.01 38.78 -38.05
CA ARG A 337 -22.39 38.57 -39.47
C ARG A 337 -21.48 39.28 -40.49
N HIS A 338 -20.35 39.86 -40.08
CA HIS A 338 -19.40 40.54 -40.99
C HIS A 338 -17.93 40.20 -40.67
N LEU A 339 -17.19 39.81 -41.70
CA LEU A 339 -15.89 39.11 -41.65
C LEU A 339 -14.65 39.90 -41.14
N VAL A 340 -14.79 41.12 -40.60
CA VAL A 340 -13.62 41.98 -40.29
C VAL A 340 -13.77 42.82 -39.01
N SER A 341 -14.45 42.32 -37.98
CA SER A 341 -14.45 42.97 -36.65
C SER A 341 -13.53 42.23 -35.67
N PRO A 342 -12.74 42.93 -34.83
CA PRO A 342 -11.88 42.29 -33.83
C PRO A 342 -12.70 41.45 -32.83
N LYS A 343 -12.18 40.29 -32.45
CA LYS A 343 -12.85 39.36 -31.54
C LYS A 343 -12.93 39.98 -30.12
N LEU A 344 -14.15 40.20 -29.66
CA LEU A 344 -14.46 40.72 -28.32
C LEU A 344 -14.18 39.65 -27.26
N LEU A 345 -13.94 40.09 -26.02
CA LEU A 345 -13.76 39.18 -24.88
C LEU A 345 -15.10 38.58 -24.42
N ASP A 346 -15.20 37.25 -24.47
CA ASP A 346 -16.32 36.48 -23.95
C ASP A 346 -16.38 36.53 -22.40
N PRO A 347 -17.55 36.25 -21.78
CA PRO A 347 -17.70 36.24 -20.31
C PRO A 347 -16.69 35.35 -19.58
N VAL A 348 -16.27 34.25 -20.22
CA VAL A 348 -15.32 33.28 -19.66
C VAL A 348 -13.94 33.91 -19.40
N TYR A 349 -13.51 34.92 -20.17
CA TYR A 349 -12.22 35.59 -19.92
C TYR A 349 -12.19 36.31 -18.57
N PHE A 350 -13.30 36.96 -18.20
CA PHE A 350 -13.43 37.64 -16.91
C PHE A 350 -13.56 36.65 -15.75
N LEU A 351 -14.24 35.52 -15.96
CA LEU A 351 -14.32 34.45 -14.97
C LEU A 351 -12.94 33.79 -14.76
N ALA A 352 -12.23 33.48 -15.84
CA ALA A 352 -10.90 32.86 -15.78
C ALA A 352 -9.86 33.78 -15.13
N LEU A 353 -9.96 35.10 -15.31
CA LEU A 353 -9.11 36.07 -14.61
C LEU A 353 -9.30 36.05 -13.08
N LEU A 354 -10.51 35.75 -12.61
CA LEU A 354 -10.86 35.70 -11.18
C LEU A 354 -10.65 34.30 -10.57
N ASP A 355 -10.89 33.23 -11.33
CA ASP A 355 -10.77 31.83 -10.91
C ASP A 355 -9.99 31.03 -11.97
N ILE A 356 -8.66 31.22 -12.00
CA ILE A 356 -7.77 30.66 -13.03
C ILE A 356 -7.83 29.13 -13.09
N LYS A 357 -7.95 28.43 -11.95
CA LYS A 357 -7.96 26.95 -11.90
C LYS A 357 -9.37 26.34 -11.97
N ALA A 358 -10.40 27.12 -12.32
CA ALA A 358 -11.79 26.68 -12.39
C ALA A 358 -12.26 25.96 -11.11
N VAL A 359 -11.95 26.53 -9.94
CA VAL A 359 -12.29 25.96 -8.63
C VAL A 359 -13.81 25.82 -8.46
N TRP A 360 -14.59 26.76 -9.01
CA TRP A 360 -16.05 26.66 -9.06
C TRP A 360 -16.52 25.32 -9.67
N PHE A 361 -15.97 24.95 -10.83
CA PHE A 361 -16.34 23.73 -11.55
C PHE A 361 -15.87 22.48 -10.81
N LYS A 362 -14.65 22.52 -10.24
CA LYS A 362 -14.14 21.44 -9.38
C LYS A 362 -15.10 21.14 -8.23
N LYS A 363 -15.61 22.17 -7.54
CA LYS A 363 -16.55 21.99 -6.43
C LYS A 363 -17.91 21.45 -6.90
N TRP A 364 -18.42 21.92 -8.04
CA TRP A 364 -19.69 21.44 -8.60
C TRP A 364 -19.63 19.96 -9.03
N MET A 365 -18.47 19.53 -9.49
CA MET A 365 -18.22 18.16 -9.96
C MET A 365 -17.89 17.18 -8.82
N HIS A 366 -17.79 17.64 -7.56
CA HIS A 366 -17.45 16.79 -6.41
C HIS A 366 -18.59 15.84 -6.00
N ALA A 367 -19.78 16.38 -5.72
CA ALA A 367 -20.93 15.58 -5.29
C ALA A 367 -21.69 14.98 -6.48
N ASN A 368 -22.14 13.72 -6.36
CA ASN A 368 -22.89 13.04 -7.43
C ASN A 368 -24.18 13.78 -7.81
N TYR A 369 -24.87 14.35 -6.81
CA TYR A 369 -26.12 15.08 -6.98
C TYR A 369 -25.97 16.28 -7.94
N SER A 370 -25.00 17.16 -7.72
CA SER A 370 -24.75 18.31 -8.61
C SER A 370 -24.10 17.93 -9.93
N ARG A 371 -23.14 17.01 -9.90
CA ARG A 371 -22.44 16.53 -11.10
C ARG A 371 -23.42 16.01 -12.15
N THR A 372 -24.44 15.26 -11.74
CA THR A 372 -25.43 14.68 -12.66
C THR A 372 -26.20 15.76 -13.43
N VAL A 373 -26.58 16.86 -12.76
CA VAL A 373 -27.31 17.98 -13.40
C VAL A 373 -26.38 18.78 -14.32
N VAL A 374 -25.16 19.08 -13.86
CA VAL A 374 -24.15 19.77 -14.66
C VAL A 374 -23.84 19.03 -15.95
N LEU A 375 -23.56 17.72 -15.88
CA LEU A 375 -23.24 16.90 -17.04
C LEU A 375 -24.44 16.75 -17.99
N ARG A 376 -25.65 16.58 -17.46
CA ARG A 376 -26.90 16.52 -18.25
C ARG A 376 -27.12 17.81 -19.06
N LEU A 377 -26.91 18.97 -18.45
CA LEU A 377 -27.07 20.28 -19.13
C LEU A 377 -25.95 20.55 -20.15
N LEU A 378 -24.71 20.18 -19.83
CA LEU A 378 -23.59 20.25 -20.77
C LEU A 378 -23.83 19.36 -22.00
N GLU A 379 -24.36 18.15 -21.82
CA GLU A 379 -24.66 17.23 -22.91
C GLU A 379 -25.82 17.73 -23.80
N LYS A 380 -26.94 18.14 -23.18
CA LYS A 380 -28.18 18.42 -23.91
C LYS A 380 -28.30 19.84 -24.46
N LYS A 381 -27.73 20.84 -23.79
CA LYS A 381 -27.96 22.27 -24.09
C LYS A 381 -26.67 23.05 -24.36
N TYR A 382 -25.59 22.76 -23.63
CA TYR A 382 -24.40 23.63 -23.60
C TYR A 382 -23.10 22.93 -24.05
N LYS A 383 -23.18 21.98 -24.99
CA LYS A 383 -22.01 21.23 -25.51
C LYS A 383 -20.95 22.14 -26.13
N SER A 384 -21.36 23.29 -26.65
CA SER A 384 -20.48 24.33 -27.21
C SER A 384 -19.42 24.84 -26.23
N LEU A 385 -19.67 24.79 -24.91
CA LEU A 385 -18.69 25.18 -23.89
C LEU A 385 -17.50 24.21 -23.85
N ILE A 386 -17.76 22.91 -23.99
CA ILE A 386 -16.71 21.90 -24.07
C ILE A 386 -15.89 22.09 -25.34
N ASN A 387 -16.57 22.33 -26.47
CA ASN A 387 -15.90 22.63 -27.74
C ASN A 387 -15.01 23.87 -27.63
N ALA A 388 -15.48 24.92 -26.96
CA ALA A 388 -14.69 26.13 -26.72
C ALA A 388 -13.46 25.87 -25.86
N SER A 389 -13.58 25.09 -24.77
CA SER A 389 -12.44 24.71 -23.93
C SER A 389 -11.41 23.87 -24.68
N VAL A 390 -11.85 22.88 -25.48
CA VAL A 390 -10.95 22.07 -26.31
C VAL A 390 -10.26 22.95 -27.37
N GLN A 391 -11.00 23.87 -28.00
CA GLN A 391 -10.45 24.83 -28.95
C GLN A 391 -9.34 25.70 -28.34
N GLN A 392 -9.47 26.11 -27.07
CA GLN A 392 -8.41 26.89 -26.40
C GLN A 392 -7.13 26.07 -26.20
N CYS A 393 -7.24 24.80 -25.80
CA CYS A 393 -6.08 23.93 -25.69
C CYS A 393 -5.38 23.72 -27.05
N VAL A 394 -6.15 23.47 -28.12
CA VAL A 394 -5.59 23.32 -29.46
C VAL A 394 -4.93 24.62 -29.96
N TYR A 395 -5.60 25.75 -29.77
CA TYR A 395 -5.07 27.06 -30.18
C TYR A 395 -3.75 27.40 -29.46
N TYR A 396 -3.66 27.11 -28.16
CA TYR A 396 -2.42 27.29 -27.40
C TYR A 396 -1.30 26.41 -27.97
N PHE A 397 -1.60 25.14 -28.25
CA PHE A 397 -0.63 24.21 -28.82
C PHE A 397 -0.11 24.66 -30.20
N GLU A 398 -1.00 25.02 -31.13
CA GLU A 398 -0.64 25.54 -32.46
C GLU A 398 0.20 26.82 -32.36
N SER A 399 -0.11 27.69 -31.38
CA SER A 399 0.67 28.89 -31.10
C SER A 399 2.10 28.54 -30.63
N CYS A 400 2.27 27.47 -29.87
CA CYS A 400 3.59 26.97 -29.47
C CYS A 400 4.38 26.41 -30.66
N GLU A 401 3.77 25.61 -31.53
CA GLU A 401 4.44 25.04 -32.72
C GLU A 401 4.91 26.15 -33.68
N SER A 402 4.05 27.14 -33.97
CA SER A 402 4.40 28.27 -34.85
C SER A 402 5.55 29.15 -34.34
N ALA A 403 5.78 29.17 -33.02
CA ALA A 403 6.90 29.89 -32.41
C ALA A 403 8.24 29.15 -32.52
N VAL A 404 8.22 27.83 -32.73
CA VAL A 404 9.42 26.98 -32.85
C VAL A 404 9.98 26.99 -34.28
N ASP A 405 9.13 27.15 -35.31
CA ASP A 405 9.55 27.19 -36.72
C ASP A 405 10.18 28.54 -37.16
N ALA A 406 9.93 29.63 -36.42
CA ALA A 406 10.43 30.96 -36.76
C ALA A 406 11.84 31.22 -36.22
N THR A 407 12.86 30.73 -36.92
CA THR A 407 14.27 31.14 -36.75
C THR A 407 14.48 32.59 -37.20
N SER A 408 13.97 33.57 -36.45
CA SER A 408 14.49 34.95 -36.42
C SER A 408 13.74 35.80 -35.39
N ARG A 409 14.47 36.25 -34.36
CA ARG A 409 14.24 37.48 -33.57
C ARG A 409 12.80 38.04 -33.52
N VAL A 410 11.87 37.26 -32.97
CA VAL A 410 10.62 37.81 -32.43
C VAL A 410 10.61 37.46 -30.95
N ASN A 411 10.58 38.49 -30.10
CA ASN A 411 10.52 38.35 -28.65
C ASN A 411 9.24 37.57 -28.28
N VAL A 412 9.38 36.26 -28.05
CA VAL A 412 8.31 35.43 -27.50
C VAL A 412 8.27 35.66 -25.99
N LEU A 413 7.15 36.25 -25.54
CA LEU A 413 6.81 36.74 -24.19
C LEU A 413 7.70 37.90 -23.67
N PRO A 414 7.13 39.04 -23.21
CA PRO A 414 7.93 40.08 -22.57
C PRO A 414 8.39 39.60 -21.19
N GLN A 415 9.54 38.93 -21.15
CA GLN A 415 10.46 39.05 -20.03
C GLN A 415 11.24 40.35 -20.15
N GLN A 416 10.64 41.41 -19.64
CA GLN A 416 11.32 42.55 -19.06
C GLN A 416 10.23 43.25 -18.26
N TYR A 417 10.37 43.32 -16.93
CA TYR A 417 10.17 44.55 -16.14
C TYR A 417 10.30 44.20 -14.65
N ARG A 418 11.45 44.54 -14.10
CA ARG A 418 11.64 44.83 -12.68
C ARG A 418 10.71 46.00 -12.30
N SER A 419 9.74 45.79 -11.43
CA SER A 419 9.41 46.73 -10.35
C SER A 419 8.40 46.07 -9.41
N ASN A 420 8.50 46.36 -8.13
CA ASN A 420 7.62 45.90 -7.06
C ASN A 420 6.23 46.59 -7.09
N ASN A 421 5.73 46.95 -8.28
CA ASN A 421 4.46 47.65 -8.46
C ASN A 421 3.40 46.67 -8.95
N GLN A 422 2.21 46.68 -8.34
CA GLN A 422 1.07 45.85 -8.74
C GLN A 422 0.79 46.01 -10.25
N LYS A 423 0.83 44.91 -11.01
CA LYS A 423 0.54 44.89 -12.45
C LYS A 423 -0.92 45.29 -12.67
N THR A 424 -1.16 46.42 -13.35
CA THR A 424 -2.50 46.97 -13.58
C THR A 424 -3.09 46.62 -14.94
N PHE A 425 -2.30 46.09 -15.87
CA PHE A 425 -2.72 45.79 -17.25
C PHE A 425 -2.39 44.35 -17.66
N TYR A 426 -3.34 43.68 -18.33
CA TYR A 426 -3.22 42.34 -18.90
C TYR A 426 -3.31 42.39 -20.42
N SER A 427 -2.29 41.90 -21.10
CA SER A 427 -2.24 41.81 -22.56
C SER A 427 -3.17 40.71 -23.11
N GLY A 428 -3.52 40.80 -24.39
CA GLY A 428 -4.29 39.76 -25.08
C GLY A 428 -3.68 38.35 -24.99
N GLN A 429 -2.36 38.25 -25.04
CA GLN A 429 -1.64 36.98 -24.90
C GLN A 429 -1.75 36.40 -23.48
N GLU A 430 -1.64 37.24 -22.45
CA GLU A 430 -1.83 36.83 -21.05
C GLU A 430 -3.28 36.36 -20.81
N LEU A 431 -4.27 37.04 -21.40
CA LEU A 431 -5.67 36.65 -21.30
C LEU A 431 -5.98 35.32 -22.01
N GLN A 432 -5.38 35.10 -23.20
CA GLN A 432 -5.47 33.82 -23.89
C GLN A 432 -4.84 32.69 -23.06
N TYR A 433 -3.70 32.94 -22.43
CA TYR A 433 -3.05 31.97 -21.55
C TYR A 433 -3.89 31.63 -20.30
N ILE A 434 -4.46 32.65 -19.64
CA ILE A 434 -5.36 32.47 -18.49
C ILE A 434 -6.57 31.62 -18.88
N TYR A 435 -7.16 31.88 -20.05
CA TYR A 435 -8.30 31.10 -20.54
C TYR A 435 -7.90 29.65 -20.91
N PHE A 436 -6.71 29.45 -21.46
CA PHE A 436 -6.14 28.12 -21.67
C PHE A 436 -6.01 27.34 -20.34
N VAL A 437 -5.41 27.94 -19.30
CA VAL A 437 -5.24 27.30 -17.99
C VAL A 437 -6.60 26.92 -17.39
N HIS A 438 -7.57 27.84 -17.43
CA HIS A 438 -8.92 27.57 -16.95
C HIS A 438 -9.58 26.42 -17.72
N SER A 439 -9.42 26.38 -19.03
CA SER A 439 -9.96 25.32 -19.89
C SER A 439 -9.31 23.96 -19.62
N LEU A 440 -7.99 23.91 -19.44
CA LEU A 440 -7.27 22.69 -19.08
C LEU A 440 -7.74 22.12 -17.74
N CYS A 441 -7.87 22.97 -16.71
CA CYS A 441 -8.37 22.55 -15.40
C CYS A 441 -9.83 22.07 -15.45
N LEU A 442 -10.69 22.75 -16.22
CA LEU A 442 -12.08 22.36 -16.42
C LEU A 442 -12.18 20.99 -17.11
N LEU A 443 -11.47 20.80 -18.22
CA LEU A 443 -11.42 19.53 -18.95
C LEU A 443 -10.85 18.41 -18.08
N GLY A 444 -9.76 18.68 -17.35
CA GLY A 444 -9.19 17.70 -16.42
C GLY A 444 -10.20 17.20 -15.38
N ARG A 445 -11.06 18.07 -14.86
CA ARG A 445 -12.15 17.68 -13.93
C ARG A 445 -13.29 16.93 -14.62
N LEU A 446 -13.55 17.21 -15.89
CA LEU A 446 -14.57 16.55 -16.69
C LEU A 446 -14.21 15.08 -16.96
N LEU A 447 -12.94 14.81 -17.31
CA LEU A 447 -12.45 13.48 -17.71
C LEU A 447 -12.40 12.45 -16.57
N ILE A 448 -12.45 12.92 -15.31
CA ILE A 448 -12.51 12.06 -14.12
C ILE A 448 -13.78 11.18 -14.11
N TYR A 449 -14.84 11.58 -14.82
CA TYR A 449 -16.13 10.91 -14.74
C TYR A 449 -16.57 10.35 -16.09
N LYS A 450 -17.08 9.12 -16.08
CA LYS A 450 -17.54 8.38 -17.28
C LYS A 450 -18.50 9.18 -18.15
N GLN A 451 -19.51 9.82 -17.55
CA GLN A 451 -20.46 10.68 -18.26
C GLN A 451 -19.79 11.90 -18.93
N GLY A 452 -18.72 12.44 -18.34
CA GLY A 452 -17.94 13.52 -18.94
C GLY A 452 -17.11 13.03 -20.13
N ARG A 453 -16.54 11.82 -20.05
CA ARG A 453 -15.83 11.16 -21.16
C ARG A 453 -16.74 10.88 -22.36
N ASN A 454 -18.01 10.54 -22.10
CA ASN A 454 -19.03 10.32 -23.15
C ASN A 454 -19.39 11.58 -23.96
N LEU A 455 -18.95 12.78 -23.55
CA LEU A 455 -19.15 13.99 -24.32
C LEU A 455 -18.24 14.06 -25.56
N PHE A 456 -17.22 13.20 -25.62
CA PHE A 456 -16.31 13.04 -26.75
C PHE A 456 -16.84 11.96 -27.72
N PRO A 457 -16.59 12.10 -29.03
CA PRO A 457 -15.73 13.11 -29.65
C PRO A 457 -16.38 14.49 -29.81
N VAL A 458 -15.53 15.50 -29.98
CA VAL A 458 -15.91 16.92 -30.08
C VAL A 458 -15.59 17.48 -31.48
N GLN A 459 -16.52 18.25 -32.05
CA GLN A 459 -16.32 18.94 -33.34
C GLN A 459 -15.94 20.40 -33.12
N LEU A 460 -14.80 20.82 -33.68
CA LEU A 460 -14.32 22.20 -33.61
C LEU A 460 -14.80 23.02 -34.82
N GLU A 461 -15.06 24.32 -34.62
CA GLU A 461 -15.58 25.20 -35.68
C GLU A 461 -14.61 25.38 -36.85
N ASN A 462 -13.29 25.23 -36.61
CA ASN A 462 -12.22 25.49 -37.58
C ASN A 462 -11.55 24.21 -38.14
N ARG A 463 -12.02 23.01 -37.77
CA ARG A 463 -11.47 21.73 -38.25
C ARG A 463 -12.61 20.80 -38.70
N LYS A 464 -12.38 20.06 -39.80
CA LYS A 464 -13.36 19.08 -40.29
C LYS A 464 -13.39 17.80 -39.45
N ASP A 465 -12.28 17.47 -38.82
CA ASP A 465 -12.11 16.24 -38.05
C ASP A 465 -12.60 16.40 -36.61
N PHE A 466 -13.17 15.31 -36.09
CA PHE A 466 -13.58 15.19 -34.69
C PHE A 466 -12.36 14.92 -33.82
N ILE A 467 -12.25 15.61 -32.68
CA ILE A 467 -11.22 15.33 -31.67
C ILE A 467 -11.77 14.26 -30.73
N SER A 468 -11.12 13.09 -30.73
CA SER A 468 -11.43 12.01 -29.79
C SER A 468 -10.89 12.29 -28.39
N LEU A 469 -11.32 11.49 -27.41
CA LEU A 469 -10.75 11.54 -26.06
C LEU A 469 -9.24 11.26 -26.08
N THR A 470 -8.81 10.28 -26.88
CA THR A 470 -7.42 9.91 -27.05
C THR A 470 -6.58 11.06 -27.62
N ASP A 471 -7.10 11.77 -28.63
CA ASP A 471 -6.40 12.93 -29.22
C ASP A 471 -6.20 14.06 -28.19
N LEU A 472 -7.19 14.28 -27.31
CA LEU A 472 -7.08 15.25 -26.23
C LEU A 472 -6.01 14.85 -25.19
N LEU A 473 -5.92 13.57 -24.85
CA LEU A 473 -4.90 13.07 -23.92
C LEU A 473 -3.49 13.16 -24.52
N VAL A 474 -3.33 12.84 -25.81
CA VAL A 474 -2.08 13.05 -26.55
C VAL A 474 -1.71 14.54 -26.55
N LEU A 475 -2.68 15.44 -26.71
CA LEU A 475 -2.44 16.89 -26.60
C LEU A 475 -1.95 17.28 -25.19
N PHE A 476 -2.54 16.72 -24.13
CA PHE A 476 -2.07 16.96 -22.76
C PHE A 476 -0.64 16.47 -22.53
N ILE A 477 -0.31 15.28 -23.05
CA ILE A 477 1.05 14.74 -22.99
C ILE A 477 2.03 15.64 -23.75
N ARG A 478 1.64 16.15 -24.92
CA ARG A 478 2.46 17.10 -25.69
C ARG A 478 2.69 18.42 -24.95
N PHE A 479 1.76 18.90 -24.13
CA PHE A 479 2.02 20.08 -23.28
C PHE A 479 3.17 19.89 -22.29
N ILE A 480 3.48 18.65 -21.90
CA ILE A 480 4.59 18.35 -20.99
C ILE A 480 5.94 18.68 -21.65
N TYR A 481 6.14 18.33 -22.93
CA TYR A 481 7.45 18.43 -23.58
C TYR A 481 7.56 19.45 -24.73
N CYS A 482 6.44 19.97 -25.25
CA CYS A 482 6.42 20.99 -26.32
C CYS A 482 6.17 22.42 -25.82
N SER A 483 5.88 22.64 -24.53
CA SER A 483 5.59 23.98 -24.01
C SER A 483 6.87 24.84 -23.93
N PRO A 484 6.85 26.12 -24.36
CA PRO A 484 7.97 27.05 -24.15
C PRO A 484 8.12 27.39 -22.66
N THR A 485 9.31 27.23 -22.08
CA THR A 485 9.59 27.56 -20.67
C THR A 485 10.12 28.98 -20.47
N CYS A 486 9.64 29.61 -19.41
CA CYS A 486 10.17 30.85 -18.81
C CYS A 486 11.57 30.57 -18.24
N PRO A 487 12.62 31.34 -18.57
CA PRO A 487 13.98 31.04 -18.13
C PRO A 487 14.14 31.14 -16.61
N LYS A 488 15.02 30.27 -16.10
CA LYS A 488 15.38 30.01 -14.69
C LYS A 488 15.36 31.29 -13.83
N ILE A 489 14.30 31.48 -13.05
CA ILE A 489 14.32 32.34 -11.87
C ILE A 489 14.37 31.41 -10.67
N THR A 490 15.34 31.64 -9.80
CA THR A 490 15.50 31.05 -8.47
C THR A 490 14.14 30.90 -7.79
N LEU A 491 13.76 29.65 -7.51
CA LEU A 491 12.52 29.25 -6.86
C LEU A 491 12.33 30.04 -5.57
N THR A 492 11.51 31.10 -5.64
CA THR A 492 10.83 31.64 -4.47
C THR A 492 9.48 30.93 -4.38
N VAL A 493 9.10 30.57 -3.16
CA VAL A 493 8.08 29.57 -2.75
C VAL A 493 6.64 29.85 -3.29
N HIS A 494 6.42 30.87 -4.13
CA HIS A 494 5.07 31.32 -4.51
C HIS A 494 4.76 31.44 -6.01
N THR A 495 5.67 31.10 -6.95
CA THR A 495 5.41 31.20 -8.41
C THR A 495 5.22 29.87 -9.15
N GLY A 496 5.18 28.72 -8.46
CA GLY A 496 5.17 27.37 -9.07
C GLY A 496 3.84 26.83 -9.62
N ASN A 497 2.70 27.54 -9.53
CA ASN A 497 1.38 26.90 -9.62
C ASN A 497 0.67 26.89 -10.99
N TYR A 498 1.24 27.47 -12.06
CA TYR A 498 0.53 27.72 -13.32
C TYR A 498 1.28 27.32 -14.60
N SER A 499 2.29 26.46 -14.53
CA SER A 499 2.98 25.93 -15.73
C SER A 499 2.09 24.95 -16.50
N PRO A 500 2.02 24.99 -17.85
CA PRO A 500 1.20 24.06 -18.64
C PRO A 500 1.61 22.61 -18.44
N ALA A 501 2.92 22.34 -18.39
CA ALA A 501 3.48 21.01 -18.17
C ALA A 501 3.08 20.44 -16.79
N ILE A 502 3.16 21.26 -15.74
CA ILE A 502 2.76 20.85 -14.38
C ILE A 502 1.26 20.58 -14.31
N LEU A 503 0.43 21.49 -14.86
CA LEU A 503 -1.02 21.34 -14.87
C LEU A 503 -1.48 20.11 -15.68
N ALA A 504 -0.88 19.86 -16.84
CA ALA A 504 -1.17 18.67 -17.63
C ALA A 504 -0.75 17.39 -16.88
N THR A 505 0.40 17.41 -16.21
CA THR A 505 0.86 16.31 -15.37
C THR A 505 -0.10 16.05 -14.20
N GLU A 506 -0.54 17.08 -13.47
CA GLU A 506 -1.53 16.97 -12.40
C GLU A 506 -2.84 16.33 -12.90
N VAL A 507 -3.31 16.71 -14.10
CA VAL A 507 -4.51 16.11 -14.70
C VAL A 507 -4.30 14.64 -15.01
N LEU A 508 -3.17 14.26 -15.63
CA LEU A 508 -2.88 12.87 -15.98
C LEU A 508 -2.67 12.00 -14.72
N GLN A 509 -2.02 12.52 -13.69
CA GLN A 509 -1.86 11.84 -12.40
C GLN A 509 -3.23 11.53 -11.75
N ILE A 510 -4.14 12.51 -11.72
CA ILE A 510 -5.51 12.29 -11.20
C ILE A 510 -6.25 11.20 -11.99
N LEU A 511 -6.00 11.09 -13.29
CA LEU A 511 -6.57 10.02 -14.13
C LEU A 511 -5.93 8.66 -13.84
N CYS A 512 -4.62 8.60 -13.56
CA CYS A 512 -3.93 7.37 -13.14
C CYS A 512 -4.45 6.84 -11.80
N ASP A 513 -4.68 7.71 -10.83
CA ASP A 513 -5.05 7.33 -9.45
C ASP A 513 -6.45 6.68 -9.34
N ARG A 514 -7.23 6.66 -10.43
CA ARG A 514 -8.55 6.01 -10.50
C ARG A 514 -8.56 4.93 -11.56
N THR A 515 -8.69 3.67 -11.15
CA THR A 515 -8.64 2.48 -12.03
C THR A 515 -9.58 2.59 -13.23
N GLU A 516 -10.87 2.85 -13.02
CA GLU A 516 -11.85 3.00 -14.12
C GLU A 516 -11.54 4.16 -15.09
N CYS A 517 -10.79 5.17 -14.64
CA CYS A 517 -10.36 6.27 -15.50
C CYS A 517 -9.12 5.89 -16.29
N ALA A 518 -8.14 5.30 -15.64
CA ALA A 518 -6.91 4.85 -16.27
C ALA A 518 -7.19 3.85 -17.40
N THR A 519 -8.12 2.90 -17.19
CA THR A 519 -8.49 1.90 -18.22
C THR A 519 -9.11 2.52 -19.47
N GLU A 520 -10.05 3.47 -19.33
CA GLU A 520 -10.72 4.09 -20.48
C GLU A 520 -9.88 5.22 -21.13
N CYS A 521 -8.97 5.87 -20.39
CA CYS A 521 -8.20 7.01 -20.87
C CYS A 521 -6.76 6.64 -21.25
N LEU A 522 -6.02 6.01 -20.35
CA LEU A 522 -4.57 5.93 -20.39
C LEU A 522 -4.06 4.58 -20.91
N TYR A 523 -4.81 3.50 -20.72
CA TYR A 523 -4.42 2.16 -21.15
C TYR A 523 -4.70 1.92 -22.64
N SER A 524 -4.11 2.77 -23.48
CA SER A 524 -4.11 2.67 -24.94
C SER A 524 -2.70 2.75 -25.49
N ASN A 525 -2.37 1.92 -26.48
CA ASN A 525 -1.07 1.96 -27.16
C ASN A 525 -0.73 3.38 -27.65
N THR A 526 -1.71 4.12 -28.18
CA THR A 526 -1.50 5.49 -28.68
C THR A 526 -1.06 6.48 -27.61
N VAL A 527 -1.52 6.32 -26.38
CA VAL A 527 -1.17 7.18 -25.24
C VAL A 527 0.23 6.81 -24.74
N ILE A 528 0.53 5.52 -24.65
CA ILE A 528 1.86 5.03 -24.32
C ILE A 528 2.89 5.49 -25.37
N ASP A 529 2.59 5.37 -26.66
CA ASP A 529 3.45 5.84 -27.75
C ASP A 529 3.69 7.36 -27.66
N ALA A 530 2.68 8.14 -27.27
CA ALA A 530 2.83 9.58 -27.04
C ALA A 530 3.75 9.91 -25.85
N LEU A 531 3.67 9.14 -24.75
CA LEU A 531 4.57 9.27 -23.60
C LEU A 531 6.00 8.86 -23.95
N LEU A 532 6.17 7.82 -24.78
CA LEU A 532 7.48 7.31 -25.21
C LEU A 532 8.11 8.12 -26.34
N HIS A 533 7.34 8.93 -27.06
CA HIS A 533 7.82 9.75 -28.17
C HIS A 533 9.11 10.55 -27.85
N PRO A 534 9.19 11.36 -26.76
CA PRO A 534 10.43 12.05 -26.43
C PRO A 534 11.60 11.09 -26.11
N ILE A 535 11.33 9.92 -25.53
CA ILE A 535 12.34 8.91 -25.21
C ILE A 535 12.90 8.27 -26.50
N HIS A 536 12.03 7.89 -27.44
CA HIS A 536 12.43 7.32 -28.73
C HIS A 536 13.35 8.26 -29.52
N ASN A 537 13.03 9.55 -29.53
CA ASN A 537 13.83 10.54 -30.26
C ASN A 537 15.20 10.76 -29.63
N LEU A 538 15.29 10.80 -28.30
CA LEU A 538 16.57 10.84 -27.58
C LEU A 538 17.41 9.57 -27.80
N LEU A 539 16.77 8.40 -27.86
CA LEU A 539 17.43 7.13 -28.17
C LEU A 539 18.00 7.08 -29.59
N ASN A 540 17.29 7.69 -30.55
CA ASN A 540 17.63 7.73 -31.98
C ASN A 540 18.57 8.89 -32.35
N GLY A 541 18.95 9.75 -31.38
CA GLY A 541 19.82 10.90 -31.61
C GLY A 541 19.20 12.00 -32.50
N THR A 542 17.87 12.07 -32.55
CA THR A 542 17.14 13.05 -33.36
C THR A 542 17.01 14.35 -32.58
N GLU A 543 17.50 15.48 -33.12
CA GLU A 543 17.35 16.80 -32.50
C GLU A 543 15.87 17.21 -32.51
N ILE A 544 15.22 17.11 -31.36
CA ILE A 544 13.94 17.77 -31.09
C ILE A 544 14.22 18.93 -30.14
N TYR A 545 13.56 20.06 -30.40
CA TYR A 545 13.43 21.16 -29.45
C TYR A 545 12.59 20.72 -28.24
N ILE A 546 13.16 19.87 -27.38
CA ILE A 546 12.58 19.55 -26.07
C ILE A 546 13.00 20.67 -25.12
N ASN A 547 12.03 21.47 -24.67
CA ASN A 547 12.29 22.53 -23.71
C ASN A 547 12.44 21.94 -22.31
N CYS A 548 13.61 22.10 -21.67
CA CYS A 548 13.97 21.46 -20.39
C CYS A 548 13.71 19.94 -20.39
N PRO A 549 14.54 19.14 -21.10
CA PRO A 549 14.31 17.72 -21.25
C PRO A 549 14.24 16.99 -19.89
N GLU A 550 15.01 17.41 -18.88
CA GLU A 550 15.05 16.71 -17.60
C GLU A 550 13.71 16.76 -16.84
N THR A 551 13.11 17.95 -16.67
CA THR A 551 11.84 18.09 -15.92
C THR A 551 10.68 17.42 -16.66
N SER A 552 10.65 17.57 -17.98
CA SER A 552 9.62 16.97 -18.83
C SER A 552 9.70 15.45 -18.81
N LEU A 553 10.91 14.89 -18.86
CA LEU A 553 11.15 13.46 -18.75
C LEU A 553 10.85 12.92 -17.34
N ILE A 554 11.11 13.68 -16.27
CA ILE A 554 10.73 13.29 -14.90
C ILE A 554 9.20 13.20 -14.77
N HIS A 555 8.45 14.17 -15.31
CA HIS A 555 6.98 14.11 -15.32
C HIS A 555 6.44 12.92 -16.12
N ILE A 556 7.05 12.62 -17.27
CA ILE A 556 6.71 11.44 -18.07
C ILE A 556 7.02 10.15 -17.31
N ALA A 557 8.18 10.07 -16.65
CA ALA A 557 8.55 8.92 -15.85
C ALA A 557 7.58 8.70 -14.68
N ASP A 558 7.14 9.75 -13.99
CA ASP A 558 6.12 9.61 -12.93
C ASP A 558 4.79 9.05 -13.46
N ILE A 559 4.32 9.53 -14.63
CA ILE A 559 3.10 9.01 -15.26
C ILE A 559 3.28 7.54 -15.66
N LEU A 560 4.40 7.19 -16.30
CA LEU A 560 4.71 5.81 -16.71
C LEU A 560 4.83 4.87 -15.50
N ALA A 561 5.43 5.32 -14.39
CA ALA A 561 5.53 4.54 -13.17
C ALA A 561 4.13 4.27 -12.58
N ARG A 562 3.24 5.26 -12.55
CA ARG A 562 1.85 5.07 -12.10
C ARG A 562 1.06 4.10 -12.98
N ILE A 563 1.29 4.13 -14.30
CA ILE A 563 0.67 3.16 -15.23
C ILE A 563 1.21 1.75 -14.95
N ALA A 564 2.53 1.60 -14.81
CA ALA A 564 3.17 0.31 -14.56
C ALA A 564 2.91 -0.26 -13.16
N ALA A 565 2.48 0.55 -12.19
CA ALA A 565 2.15 0.10 -10.83
C ALA A 565 0.82 -0.68 -10.74
N VAL A 566 -0.05 -0.56 -11.75
CA VAL A 566 -1.36 -1.24 -11.81
C VAL A 566 -1.29 -2.39 -12.83
N GLU A 567 -1.92 -3.52 -12.54
CA GLU A 567 -1.82 -4.77 -13.32
C GLU A 567 -2.18 -4.60 -14.81
N ASP A 568 -3.33 -4.00 -15.13
CA ASP A 568 -3.75 -3.75 -16.53
C ASP A 568 -2.76 -2.84 -17.27
N GLY A 569 -2.24 -1.82 -16.58
CA GLY A 569 -1.25 -0.89 -17.14
C GLY A 569 0.12 -1.54 -17.32
N LEU A 570 0.56 -2.38 -16.38
CA LEU A 570 1.78 -3.16 -16.48
C LEU A 570 1.72 -4.11 -17.68
N SER A 571 0.62 -4.85 -17.81
CA SER A 571 0.36 -5.75 -18.95
C SER A 571 0.47 -5.01 -20.30
N LEU A 572 -0.12 -3.81 -20.40
CA LEU A 572 0.00 -2.96 -21.58
C LEU A 572 1.46 -2.54 -21.85
N VAL A 573 2.22 -2.17 -20.82
CA VAL A 573 3.63 -1.75 -20.97
C VAL A 573 4.52 -2.93 -21.38
N LEU A 574 4.27 -4.13 -20.86
CA LEU A 574 5.04 -5.34 -21.16
C LEU A 574 4.72 -5.90 -22.55
N TYR A 575 3.44 -6.01 -22.92
CA TYR A 575 2.97 -6.77 -24.08
C TYR A 575 2.24 -5.95 -25.15
N GLY A 576 1.77 -4.75 -24.83
CA GLY A 576 0.91 -3.94 -25.70
C GLY A 576 -0.56 -4.38 -25.71
N GLY A 577 -1.43 -3.59 -26.34
CA GLY A 577 -2.90 -3.74 -26.27
C GLY A 577 -3.52 -4.98 -26.94
N ASN A 578 -2.73 -5.89 -27.53
CA ASN A 578 -3.22 -7.12 -28.18
C ASN A 578 -2.42 -8.35 -27.73
N MET A 579 -2.87 -9.02 -26.67
CA MET A 579 -2.31 -10.30 -26.19
C MET A 579 -2.28 -11.41 -27.26
N SER A 580 -3.14 -11.33 -28.30
CA SER A 580 -3.32 -12.40 -29.29
C SER A 580 -2.51 -12.25 -30.58
N SER A 581 -1.72 -11.19 -30.75
CA SER A 581 -0.89 -11.03 -31.97
C SER A 581 0.37 -10.22 -31.71
N ALA A 582 1.26 -10.71 -30.86
CA ALA A 582 2.63 -10.21 -30.79
C ALA A 582 3.35 -10.55 -32.11
N LYS A 583 3.34 -9.62 -33.07
CA LYS A 583 4.37 -9.61 -34.12
C LYS A 583 5.71 -9.41 -33.42
N LYS A 584 6.60 -10.39 -33.55
CA LYS A 584 7.92 -10.48 -32.90
C LYS A 584 8.88 -9.30 -33.07
N ASP A 585 8.52 -8.26 -33.83
CA ASP A 585 9.44 -7.21 -34.29
C ASP A 585 9.08 -5.77 -33.83
N SER A 586 7.99 -5.55 -33.07
CA SER A 586 7.75 -4.23 -32.43
C SER A 586 8.30 -4.23 -31.01
N LEU A 587 9.35 -3.45 -30.75
CA LEU A 587 9.85 -3.17 -29.39
C LEU A 587 8.69 -2.63 -28.53
N THR A 588 8.29 -3.38 -27.52
CA THR A 588 7.26 -2.95 -26.56
C THR A 588 7.75 -1.76 -25.73
N ALA A 589 6.83 -1.10 -25.03
CA ALA A 589 7.12 0.05 -24.18
C ALA A 589 8.21 -0.27 -23.13
N ALA A 590 8.11 -1.43 -22.48
CA ALA A 590 9.09 -1.91 -21.51
C ALA A 590 10.52 -1.94 -22.06
N HIS A 591 10.70 -2.47 -23.29
CA HIS A 591 12.00 -2.55 -23.93
C HIS A 591 12.62 -1.17 -24.19
N THR A 592 11.80 -0.21 -24.64
CA THR A 592 12.24 1.18 -24.87
C THR A 592 12.68 1.87 -23.58
N ILE A 593 11.86 1.75 -22.53
CA ILE A 593 12.13 2.35 -21.21
C ILE A 593 13.44 1.80 -20.65
N VAL A 594 13.63 0.49 -20.65
CA VAL A 594 14.82 -0.14 -20.05
C VAL A 594 16.10 0.17 -20.82
N GLN A 595 16.03 0.21 -22.17
CA GLN A 595 17.16 0.64 -23.00
C GLN A 595 17.56 2.09 -22.69
N PHE A 596 16.58 2.97 -22.50
CA PHE A 596 16.82 4.35 -22.13
C PHE A 596 17.43 4.47 -20.73
N THR A 597 16.85 3.79 -19.73
CA THR A 597 17.38 3.76 -18.36
C THR A 597 18.83 3.27 -18.33
N LYS A 598 19.16 2.24 -19.10
CA LYS A 598 20.54 1.73 -19.20
C LYS A 598 21.49 2.76 -19.81
N LYS A 599 21.11 3.39 -20.92
CA LYS A 599 21.91 4.48 -21.52
C LYS A 599 22.09 5.68 -20.58
N LEU A 600 21.08 6.00 -19.77
CA LEU A 600 21.16 7.05 -18.74
C LEU A 600 22.17 6.67 -17.65
N LEU A 601 22.16 5.44 -17.16
CA LEU A 601 23.10 4.94 -16.15
C LEU A 601 24.56 4.91 -16.65
N ASP A 602 24.75 4.54 -17.93
CA ASP A 602 26.07 4.49 -18.58
C ASP A 602 26.58 5.87 -19.04
N GLU A 603 25.81 6.95 -18.79
CA GLU A 603 26.11 8.35 -19.18
C GLU A 603 26.31 8.59 -20.69
N ASN A 604 25.71 7.73 -21.52
CA ASN A 604 25.89 7.72 -22.97
C ASN A 604 24.98 8.70 -23.73
N VAL A 605 24.27 9.61 -23.05
CA VAL A 605 23.36 10.59 -23.68
C VAL A 605 23.99 11.98 -23.61
N SER A 606 24.71 12.35 -24.68
CA SER A 606 25.48 13.60 -24.77
C SER A 606 24.66 14.88 -24.53
N VAL A 607 23.35 14.85 -24.82
CA VAL A 607 22.42 15.99 -24.65
C VAL A 607 22.14 16.29 -23.17
N LEU A 608 22.33 15.33 -22.27
CA LEU A 608 21.97 15.41 -20.84
C LEU A 608 23.21 15.42 -19.91
N SER A 609 24.41 15.39 -20.48
CA SER A 609 25.67 15.35 -19.72
C SER A 609 25.98 16.71 -19.07
N GLY A 610 26.12 16.74 -17.74
CA GLY A 610 26.56 17.93 -16.98
C GLY A 610 25.46 18.73 -16.26
N THR A 611 24.21 18.25 -16.24
CA THR A 611 23.10 18.94 -15.54
C THR A 611 22.95 18.51 -14.07
N GLU A 612 22.67 19.45 -13.16
CA GLU A 612 22.39 19.20 -11.73
C GLU A 612 21.20 18.24 -11.47
N MET A 613 20.22 18.15 -12.39
CA MET A 613 19.03 17.29 -12.24
C MET A 613 19.21 15.84 -12.75
N LEU A 614 20.40 15.49 -13.27
CA LEU A 614 20.65 14.16 -13.83
C LEU A 614 20.43 13.01 -12.82
N PRO A 615 20.80 13.10 -11.54
CA PRO A 615 20.49 12.06 -10.55
C PRO A 615 18.99 11.85 -10.34
N ALA A 616 18.20 12.94 -10.28
CA ALA A 616 16.75 12.86 -10.15
C ALA A 616 16.09 12.21 -11.38
N LEU A 617 16.60 12.51 -12.58
CA LEU A 617 16.16 11.87 -13.82
C LEU A 617 16.51 10.37 -13.86
N LYS A 618 17.74 10.00 -13.48
CA LYS A 618 18.16 8.59 -13.36
C LYS A 618 17.23 7.87 -12.39
N GLY A 619 17.02 8.42 -11.19
CA GLY A 619 16.12 7.85 -10.18
C GLY A 619 14.68 7.67 -10.68
N ALA A 620 14.12 8.67 -11.39
CA ALA A 620 12.77 8.58 -11.92
C ALA A 620 12.59 7.41 -12.92
N PHE A 621 13.55 7.19 -13.82
CA PHE A 621 13.47 6.09 -14.79
C PHE A 621 13.82 4.72 -14.21
N ILE A 622 14.70 4.66 -13.20
CA ILE A 622 14.91 3.41 -12.44
C ILE A 622 13.63 3.05 -11.70
N PHE A 623 12.92 4.04 -11.14
CA PHE A 623 11.64 3.83 -10.48
C PHE A 623 10.56 3.28 -11.43
N VAL A 624 10.51 3.73 -12.69
CA VAL A 624 9.63 3.10 -13.71
C VAL A 624 10.01 1.63 -13.91
N CYS A 625 11.31 1.33 -14.07
CA CYS A 625 11.79 -0.03 -14.20
C CYS A 625 11.45 -0.89 -12.97
N ARG A 626 11.49 -0.31 -11.77
CA ARG A 626 11.17 -0.96 -10.50
C ARG A 626 9.74 -1.46 -10.44
N GLN A 627 8.78 -0.70 -10.95
CA GLN A 627 7.39 -1.17 -11.06
C GLN A 627 7.26 -2.43 -11.94
N MET A 628 8.17 -2.61 -12.91
CA MET A 628 8.21 -3.79 -13.76
C MET A 628 8.98 -4.96 -13.11
N TYR A 629 10.26 -4.76 -12.75
CA TYR A 629 11.10 -5.85 -12.23
C TYR A 629 10.73 -6.32 -10.82
N GLY A 630 9.94 -5.54 -10.07
CA GLY A 630 9.36 -5.97 -8.80
C GLY A 630 8.31 -7.08 -8.94
N THR A 631 7.93 -7.44 -10.17
CA THR A 631 7.01 -8.55 -10.47
C THR A 631 7.72 -9.69 -11.19
N CYS A 632 7.28 -10.94 -10.97
CA CYS A 632 7.88 -12.11 -11.62
C CYS A 632 7.83 -12.04 -13.15
N GLU A 633 6.73 -11.54 -13.71
CA GLU A 633 6.51 -11.41 -15.15
C GLU A 633 7.35 -10.29 -15.76
N GLY A 634 7.33 -9.09 -15.17
CA GLY A 634 8.12 -7.97 -15.64
C GLY A 634 9.62 -8.23 -15.53
N LEU A 635 10.08 -8.91 -14.47
CA LEU A 635 11.49 -9.30 -14.35
C LEU A 635 11.92 -10.20 -15.52
N GLN A 636 11.10 -11.16 -15.96
CA GLN A 636 11.45 -12.05 -17.08
C GLN A 636 11.66 -11.27 -18.39
N VAL A 637 10.86 -10.22 -18.63
CA VAL A 637 11.04 -9.34 -19.79
C VAL A 637 12.32 -8.50 -19.68
N LEU A 638 12.71 -8.11 -18.47
CA LEU A 638 13.82 -7.20 -18.19
C LEU A 638 15.20 -7.89 -18.04
N ILE A 639 15.25 -9.19 -17.75
CA ILE A 639 16.50 -9.95 -17.54
C ILE A 639 17.56 -9.73 -18.64
N PRO A 640 17.24 -9.75 -19.95
CA PRO A 640 18.24 -9.62 -21.01
C PRO A 640 19.04 -8.31 -20.98
N TYR A 641 18.53 -7.28 -20.30
CA TYR A 641 19.19 -5.97 -20.23
C TYR A 641 20.25 -5.89 -19.14
N GLY A 642 20.25 -6.81 -18.16
CA GLY A 642 21.21 -6.82 -17.07
C GLY A 642 21.11 -5.61 -16.13
N LEU A 643 19.90 -5.07 -15.92
CA LEU A 643 19.69 -3.82 -15.17
C LEU A 643 20.26 -3.87 -13.73
N HIS A 644 20.15 -5.01 -13.04
CA HIS A 644 20.75 -5.24 -11.72
C HIS A 644 22.26 -4.97 -11.69
N LYS A 645 23.01 -5.35 -12.74
CA LYS A 645 24.45 -5.08 -12.85
C LYS A 645 24.71 -3.59 -13.04
N SER A 646 23.98 -2.94 -13.96
CA SER A 646 24.12 -1.51 -14.22
C SER A 646 23.81 -0.64 -12.99
N ILE A 647 22.76 -0.97 -12.23
CA ILE A 647 22.43 -0.27 -10.98
C ILE A 647 23.51 -0.52 -9.92
N ALA A 648 24.00 -1.76 -9.77
CA ALA A 648 25.06 -2.09 -8.82
C ALA A 648 26.39 -1.37 -9.16
N ASP A 649 26.74 -1.25 -10.42
CA ASP A 649 27.92 -0.50 -10.86
C ASP A 649 27.77 1.01 -10.58
N ALA A 650 26.57 1.56 -10.78
CA ALA A 650 26.26 2.94 -10.41
C ALA A 650 26.33 3.16 -8.89
N TRP A 651 25.86 2.19 -8.10
CA TRP A 651 25.94 2.22 -6.64
C TRP A 651 27.39 2.14 -6.15
N LYS A 652 28.21 1.24 -6.68
CA LYS A 652 29.65 1.15 -6.35
C LYS A 652 30.38 2.48 -6.62
N LYS A 653 30.04 3.16 -7.73
CA LYS A 653 30.55 4.51 -8.02
C LYS A 653 30.09 5.53 -6.97
N ALA A 654 28.80 5.56 -6.63
CA ALA A 654 28.25 6.49 -5.64
C ALA A 654 28.84 6.26 -4.24
N SER A 655 28.95 5.00 -3.80
CA SER A 655 29.49 4.62 -2.50
C SER A 655 30.96 5.03 -2.35
N SER A 656 31.78 4.85 -3.39
CA SER A 656 33.18 5.30 -3.40
C SER A 656 33.37 6.82 -3.26
N LEU A 657 32.33 7.60 -3.62
CA LEU A 657 32.29 9.05 -3.44
C LEU A 657 31.80 9.42 -2.04
N SER A 658 30.85 8.65 -1.51
CA SER A 658 30.30 8.78 -0.16
C SER A 658 31.36 8.54 0.93
N GLU A 659 32.17 7.48 0.79
CA GLU A 659 33.26 7.15 1.73
C GLU A 659 34.35 8.23 1.83
N ARG A 660 34.50 9.07 0.80
CA ARG A 660 35.48 10.17 0.78
C ARG A 660 35.01 11.41 1.55
N ILE A 661 33.76 11.42 2.02
CA ILE A 661 33.19 12.52 2.79
C ILE A 661 33.57 12.33 4.27
N PRO A 662 34.30 13.26 4.90
CA PRO A 662 34.68 13.13 6.31
C PRO A 662 33.45 13.11 7.22
N THR A 663 33.45 12.27 8.26
CA THR A 663 32.41 12.26 9.29
C THR A 663 32.33 13.65 9.96
N PRO A 664 31.17 14.33 9.96
CA PRO A 664 31.07 15.66 10.55
C PRO A 664 31.35 15.59 12.05
N VAL A 665 32.26 16.44 12.52
CA VAL A 665 32.60 16.56 13.95
C VAL A 665 31.40 17.20 14.68
N PRO A 666 30.91 16.61 15.80
CA PRO A 666 29.82 17.21 16.57
C PRO A 666 30.23 18.60 17.08
N GLY A 667 29.50 19.65 16.68
CA GLY A 667 29.68 21.03 17.18
C GLY A 667 30.25 22.06 16.21
N ALA A 668 30.44 21.75 14.92
CA ALA A 668 30.87 22.73 13.93
C ALA A 668 29.67 23.31 13.15
N ASP A 669 29.09 24.40 13.65
CA ASP A 669 28.10 25.19 12.91
C ASP A 669 28.79 25.94 11.76
N SER A 670 28.87 25.32 10.58
CA SER A 670 29.11 26.05 9.33
C SER A 670 28.28 25.45 8.19
N ILE A 671 27.20 26.15 7.84
CA ILE A 671 26.38 25.89 6.66
C ILE A 671 27.19 26.40 5.46
N SER A 672 28.04 25.55 4.88
CA SER A 672 28.71 25.81 3.60
C SER A 672 28.09 24.95 2.49
N SER A 673 28.18 25.40 1.23
CA SER A 673 27.65 24.72 0.04
C SER A 673 28.17 23.29 -0.15
N GLY A 674 29.30 22.93 0.46
CA GLY A 674 29.83 21.56 0.46
C GLY A 674 28.99 20.53 1.22
N ASN A 675 28.11 20.97 2.14
CA ASN A 675 27.20 20.07 2.86
C ASN A 675 26.01 19.60 2.02
N GLN A 676 25.67 20.32 0.94
CA GLN A 676 24.51 19.98 0.11
C GLN A 676 24.87 18.94 -0.96
N GLU A 677 26.09 19.01 -1.54
CA GLU A 677 26.60 17.98 -2.45
C GLU A 677 26.81 16.64 -1.75
N SER A 678 27.35 16.65 -0.52
CA SER A 678 27.53 15.43 0.29
C SER A 678 26.21 14.78 0.66
N GLN A 679 25.19 15.57 1.04
CA GLN A 679 23.83 15.08 1.28
C GLN A 679 23.18 14.50 0.02
N ASN A 680 23.36 15.15 -1.15
CA ASN A 680 22.82 14.65 -2.42
C ASN A 680 23.46 13.31 -2.84
N ILE A 681 24.75 13.12 -2.61
CA ILE A 681 25.46 11.86 -2.89
C ILE A 681 24.92 10.74 -1.99
N MET A 682 24.71 11.00 -0.69
CA MET A 682 24.12 10.03 0.24
C MET A 682 22.69 9.66 -0.14
N VAL A 683 21.84 10.62 -0.50
CA VAL A 683 20.45 10.37 -0.94
C VAL A 683 20.43 9.54 -2.23
N TRP A 684 21.36 9.80 -3.16
CA TRP A 684 21.49 9.02 -4.39
C TRP A 684 21.94 7.57 -4.11
N GLU A 685 22.91 7.39 -3.21
CA GLU A 685 23.34 6.06 -2.75
C GLU A 685 22.19 5.27 -2.11
N GLU A 686 21.43 5.90 -1.20
CA GLU A 686 20.24 5.29 -0.57
C GLU A 686 19.17 4.92 -1.60
N THR A 687 18.96 5.76 -2.63
CA THR A 687 17.99 5.48 -3.71
C THR A 687 18.40 4.25 -4.50
N LEU A 688 19.68 4.15 -4.89
CA LEU A 688 20.21 2.99 -5.63
C LEU A 688 20.15 1.70 -4.81
N LEU A 689 20.40 1.77 -3.49
CA LEU A 689 20.24 0.62 -2.59
C LEU A 689 18.78 0.17 -2.49
N ASP A 690 17.83 1.11 -2.39
CA ASP A 690 16.40 0.77 -2.41
C ASP A 690 16.00 0.12 -3.74
N ASP A 691 16.49 0.62 -4.88
CA ASP A 691 16.22 0.02 -6.18
C ASP A 691 16.81 -1.40 -6.32
N LEU A 692 18.06 -1.63 -5.85
CA LEU A 692 18.64 -2.98 -5.80
C LEU A 692 17.85 -3.93 -4.89
N LEU A 693 17.43 -3.43 -3.73
CA LEU A 693 16.64 -4.21 -2.76
C LEU A 693 15.32 -4.72 -3.37
N ASN A 694 14.70 -3.99 -4.30
CA ASN A 694 13.44 -4.41 -4.92
C ASN A 694 13.57 -5.60 -5.86
N PHE A 695 14.79 -6.00 -6.26
CA PHE A 695 15.00 -7.29 -6.91
C PHE A 695 14.68 -8.46 -5.97
N ALA A 696 14.84 -8.29 -4.65
CA ALA A 696 14.48 -9.30 -3.66
C ALA A 696 12.97 -9.53 -3.54
N ALA A 697 12.13 -8.78 -4.27
CA ALA A 697 10.68 -9.02 -4.32
C ALA A 697 10.30 -10.32 -5.05
N THR A 698 11.22 -10.94 -5.79
CA THR A 698 10.97 -12.19 -6.52
C THR A 698 12.09 -13.21 -6.29
N PRO A 699 11.83 -14.53 -6.35
CA PRO A 699 12.86 -15.54 -6.14
C PRO A 699 14.04 -15.43 -7.11
N LYS A 700 13.78 -15.17 -8.41
CA LYS A 700 14.84 -14.99 -9.41
C LYS A 700 15.59 -13.68 -9.24
N GLY A 701 14.90 -12.61 -8.84
CA GLY A 701 15.54 -11.32 -8.58
C GLY A 701 16.48 -11.37 -7.38
N LEU A 702 16.17 -12.18 -6.35
CA LEU A 702 17.08 -12.38 -5.22
C LEU A 702 18.42 -13.01 -5.64
N LEU A 703 18.42 -13.98 -6.58
CA LEU A 703 19.65 -14.50 -7.18
C LEU A 703 20.44 -13.40 -7.90
N LEU A 704 19.74 -12.58 -8.70
CA LEU A 704 20.39 -11.49 -9.43
C LEU A 704 21.01 -10.47 -8.47
N LEU A 705 20.34 -10.15 -7.37
CA LEU A 705 20.84 -9.27 -6.31
C LEU A 705 22.08 -9.88 -5.65
N GLN A 706 22.04 -11.16 -5.26
CA GLN A 706 23.19 -11.86 -4.67
C GLN A 706 24.41 -11.81 -5.60
N ASN A 707 24.21 -12.02 -6.91
CA ASN A 707 25.28 -11.96 -7.91
C ASN A 707 25.90 -10.57 -8.08
N THR A 708 25.24 -9.49 -7.62
CA THR A 708 25.85 -8.14 -7.64
C THR A 708 26.86 -7.91 -6.50
N GLY A 709 26.76 -8.71 -5.43
CA GLY A 709 27.50 -8.55 -4.19
C GLY A 709 26.94 -7.51 -3.21
N ALA A 710 25.81 -6.84 -3.53
CA ALA A 710 25.24 -5.75 -2.72
C ALA A 710 24.20 -6.19 -1.67
N LEU A 711 24.01 -7.51 -1.47
CA LEU A 711 22.93 -8.05 -0.63
C LEU A 711 23.05 -7.58 0.83
N ASN A 712 24.25 -7.60 1.41
CA ASN A 712 24.45 -7.24 2.81
C ASN A 712 24.14 -5.75 3.07
N GLU A 713 24.56 -4.89 2.14
CA GLU A 713 24.36 -3.45 2.17
C GLU A 713 22.88 -3.11 2.00
N CYS A 714 22.18 -3.80 1.08
CA CYS A 714 20.73 -3.66 0.90
C CYS A 714 19.94 -4.05 2.16
N VAL A 715 20.30 -5.17 2.81
CA VAL A 715 19.64 -5.61 4.04
C VAL A 715 19.93 -4.67 5.21
N THR A 716 21.17 -4.17 5.32
CA THR A 716 21.53 -3.18 6.33
C THR A 716 20.78 -1.86 6.12
N PHE A 717 20.66 -1.41 4.88
CA PHE A 717 19.85 -0.26 4.50
C PHE A 717 18.37 -0.45 4.88
N MET A 718 17.78 -1.60 4.51
CA MET A 718 16.41 -1.97 4.86
C MET A 718 16.19 -1.92 6.38
N PHE A 719 17.08 -2.53 7.16
CA PHE A 719 17.00 -2.53 8.62
C PHE A 719 17.15 -1.11 9.22
N SER A 720 18.01 -0.27 8.64
CA SER A 720 18.17 1.12 9.07
C SER A 720 16.90 1.94 8.85
N ARG A 721 16.16 1.70 7.75
CA ARG A 721 14.89 2.35 7.45
C ARG A 721 13.79 1.86 8.40
N PHE A 722 13.76 0.56 8.67
CA PHE A 722 12.84 -0.06 9.64
C PHE A 722 13.04 0.51 11.06
N SER A 723 14.29 0.60 11.52
CA SER A 723 14.65 1.08 12.86
C SER A 723 14.35 2.58 13.07
N LYS A 724 14.48 3.40 12.02
CA LYS A 724 14.28 4.86 12.10
C LYS A 724 12.80 5.28 12.17
N LYS A 725 11.83 4.35 12.18
CA LYS A 725 10.37 4.62 12.13
C LYS A 725 9.98 5.74 11.16
N ARG A 726 10.74 5.96 10.07
CA ARG A 726 10.34 6.90 9.02
C ARG A 726 9.00 6.40 8.49
N GLN A 727 8.04 7.29 8.23
CA GLN A 727 6.73 6.96 7.66
C GLN A 727 6.90 6.24 6.32
N VAL A 728 7.14 4.94 6.38
CA VAL A 728 7.00 4.02 5.27
C VAL A 728 5.50 3.96 5.03
N SER A 729 5.05 4.34 3.83
CA SER A 729 3.62 4.30 3.49
C SER A 729 3.08 2.90 3.83
N GLY A 730 1.80 2.79 4.24
CA GLY A 730 1.23 1.50 4.66
C GLY A 730 1.48 0.38 3.64
N CYS A 731 1.53 0.70 2.35
CA CYS A 731 1.83 -0.22 1.25
C CYS A 731 3.30 -0.71 1.23
N GLU A 732 4.29 0.15 1.52
CA GLU A 732 5.70 -0.23 1.57
C GLU A 732 6.04 -1.09 2.82
N ARG A 733 5.28 -0.96 3.90
CA ARG A 733 5.46 -1.78 5.12
C ARG A 733 5.20 -3.27 4.86
N PHE A 734 4.24 -3.59 3.99
CA PHE A 734 3.94 -4.97 3.58
C PHE A 734 4.98 -5.51 2.58
N SER A 735 5.45 -4.67 1.65
CA SER A 735 6.47 -5.05 0.67
C SER A 735 7.80 -5.50 1.30
N TYR A 736 8.26 -4.82 2.36
CA TYR A 736 9.48 -5.24 3.07
C TYR A 736 9.29 -6.56 3.83
N GLY A 737 8.08 -6.86 4.33
CA GLY A 737 7.78 -8.16 4.94
C GLY A 737 8.03 -9.31 3.96
N VAL A 738 7.50 -9.18 2.74
CA VAL A 738 7.71 -10.17 1.67
C VAL A 738 9.19 -10.31 1.32
N MET A 739 9.94 -9.21 1.22
CA MET A 739 11.39 -9.26 0.94
C MET A 739 12.18 -9.96 2.04
N VAL A 740 11.88 -9.72 3.32
CA VAL A 740 12.52 -10.42 4.45
C VAL A 740 12.28 -11.92 4.34
N THR A 741 11.05 -12.31 4.02
CA THR A 741 10.65 -13.70 3.82
C THR A 741 11.37 -14.33 2.61
N GLN A 742 11.44 -13.64 1.46
CA GLN A 742 12.24 -14.09 0.30
C GLN A 742 13.71 -14.30 0.68
N MET A 743 14.30 -13.35 1.41
CA MET A 743 15.70 -13.44 1.85
C MET A 743 15.92 -14.62 2.80
N ALA A 744 15.02 -14.79 3.77
CA ALA A 744 15.06 -15.87 4.73
C ALA A 744 14.87 -17.25 4.08
N ALA A 745 14.29 -17.36 2.89
CA ALA A 745 14.21 -18.63 2.16
C ALA A 745 15.57 -19.10 1.61
N THR A 746 16.63 -18.30 1.73
CA THR A 746 17.96 -18.60 1.19
C THR A 746 19.05 -18.43 2.25
N SER A 747 20.09 -19.27 2.19
CA SER A 747 21.26 -19.17 3.07
C SER A 747 21.95 -17.79 3.05
N PRO A 748 22.32 -17.20 1.90
CA PRO A 748 22.95 -15.88 1.88
C PRO A 748 22.05 -14.77 2.45
N GLY A 749 20.74 -14.82 2.18
CA GLY A 749 19.79 -13.84 2.72
C GLY A 749 19.63 -13.96 4.24
N ALA A 750 19.58 -15.17 4.78
CA ALA A 750 19.53 -15.41 6.21
C ALA A 750 20.77 -14.88 6.95
N VAL A 751 21.96 -15.11 6.39
CA VAL A 751 23.22 -14.58 6.94
C VAL A 751 23.25 -13.06 6.88
N ALA A 752 22.77 -12.45 5.79
CA ALA A 752 22.66 -10.99 5.69
C ALA A 752 21.69 -10.40 6.74
N LEU A 753 20.55 -11.04 6.98
CA LEU A 753 19.60 -10.66 8.04
C LEU A 753 20.23 -10.78 9.44
N GLN A 754 21.03 -11.83 9.69
CA GLN A 754 21.76 -11.97 10.95
C GLN A 754 22.81 -10.87 11.14
N ARG A 755 23.66 -10.64 10.12
CA ARG A 755 24.77 -9.67 10.17
C ARG A 755 24.30 -8.22 10.31
N SER A 756 23.18 -7.86 9.69
CA SER A 756 22.60 -6.51 9.81
C SER A 756 22.10 -6.16 11.22
N GLY A 757 21.90 -7.17 12.08
CA GLY A 757 21.28 -7.01 13.39
C GLY A 757 19.75 -7.09 13.37
N PHE A 758 19.12 -7.34 12.21
CA PHE A 758 17.68 -7.48 12.07
C PHE A 758 17.12 -8.58 12.98
N ILE A 759 17.71 -9.78 12.93
CA ILE A 759 17.26 -10.92 13.76
C ILE A 759 17.41 -10.59 15.26
N LYS A 760 18.52 -9.95 15.65
CA LYS A 760 18.75 -9.54 17.03
C LYS A 760 17.69 -8.55 17.52
N ALA A 761 17.35 -7.55 16.70
CA ALA A 761 16.32 -6.58 17.03
C ALA A 761 14.94 -7.23 17.18
N LEU A 762 14.58 -8.12 16.26
CA LEU A 762 13.32 -8.87 16.28
C LEU A 762 13.20 -9.75 17.54
N ILE A 763 14.27 -10.45 17.91
CA ILE A 763 14.29 -11.27 19.13
C ILE A 763 14.23 -10.41 20.40
N THR A 764 14.92 -9.26 20.40
CA THR A 764 14.87 -8.32 21.53
C THR A 764 13.46 -7.75 21.71
N GLU A 765 12.78 -7.40 20.62
CA GLU A 765 11.39 -6.94 20.64
C GLU A 765 10.45 -8.04 21.13
N LEU A 766 10.58 -9.26 20.59
CA LEU A 766 9.79 -10.41 21.06
C LEU A 766 9.97 -10.65 22.56
N TRP A 767 11.22 -10.66 23.03
CA TRP A 767 11.52 -10.86 24.44
C TRP A 767 10.89 -9.77 25.31
N ALA A 768 10.97 -8.51 24.89
CA ALA A 768 10.33 -7.41 25.61
C ALA A 768 8.81 -7.60 25.72
N VAL A 769 8.16 -8.08 24.66
CA VAL A 769 6.72 -8.34 24.66
C VAL A 769 6.34 -9.56 25.51
N LEU A 770 7.12 -10.63 25.48
CA LEU A 770 6.85 -11.86 26.25
C LEU A 770 7.14 -11.70 27.75
N GLU A 771 8.23 -11.00 28.12
CA GLU A 771 8.78 -11.01 29.49
C GLU A 771 8.75 -9.65 30.21
N CYS A 772 8.72 -8.52 29.51
CA CYS A 772 8.96 -7.19 30.13
C CYS A 772 7.75 -6.22 30.15
N GLY A 773 6.69 -6.45 29.37
CA GLY A 773 5.53 -5.53 29.30
C GLY A 773 5.82 -4.20 28.56
N ARG A 774 4.79 -3.38 28.27
CA ARG A 774 4.90 -2.20 27.38
C ARG A 774 5.56 -0.95 27.98
N ASP A 775 5.44 -0.71 29.28
CA ASP A 775 5.67 0.64 29.85
C ASP A 775 7.10 0.90 30.35
N ASP A 776 7.99 -0.09 30.32
CA ASP A 776 9.31 0.05 30.90
C ASP A 776 10.37 0.39 29.82
N LEU A 777 10.54 1.69 29.55
CA LEU A 777 11.71 2.25 28.84
C LEU A 777 13.04 1.95 29.54
N ARG A 778 13.02 1.23 30.68
CA ARG A 778 14.16 0.59 31.32
C ARG A 778 13.71 -0.76 31.85
N VAL A 779 14.38 -1.82 31.38
CA VAL A 779 14.24 -3.23 31.79
C VAL A 779 14.40 -3.36 33.32
N THR A 780 13.35 -3.08 34.10
CA THR A 780 13.46 -3.10 35.56
C THR A 780 12.34 -3.82 36.30
N HIS A 781 11.09 -3.88 35.82
CA HIS A 781 10.02 -4.58 36.54
C HIS A 781 9.02 -5.35 35.65
N PRO A 782 8.65 -6.60 36.01
CA PRO A 782 7.60 -7.34 35.31
C PRO A 782 6.21 -6.71 35.54
N SER A 783 5.30 -6.90 34.57
CA SER A 783 3.91 -6.40 34.65
C SER A 783 3.14 -7.03 35.81
N SER A 784 2.34 -6.23 36.52
CA SER A 784 1.59 -6.65 37.72
C SER A 784 0.37 -7.55 37.44
N THR A 785 -0.02 -7.72 36.18
CA THR A 785 -1.15 -8.56 35.75
C THR A 785 -0.69 -9.61 34.74
N PRO A 786 -1.16 -10.87 34.83
CA PRO A 786 -0.85 -11.91 33.86
C PRO A 786 -1.29 -11.48 32.46
N VAL A 787 -0.42 -11.65 31.46
CA VAL A 787 -0.75 -11.48 30.04
C VAL A 787 -1.84 -12.50 29.69
N ASP A 788 -2.89 -12.07 28.96
CA ASP A 788 -3.92 -12.99 28.47
C ASP A 788 -3.30 -14.17 27.69
N PRO A 789 -3.84 -15.39 27.81
CA PRO A 789 -3.27 -16.57 27.19
C PRO A 789 -3.19 -16.43 25.66
N ILE A 790 -2.01 -16.72 25.09
CA ILE A 790 -1.69 -16.68 23.65
C ILE A 790 -2.73 -17.46 22.79
N ASP A 791 -3.45 -18.41 23.40
CA ASP A 791 -4.41 -19.28 22.73
C ASP A 791 -5.69 -18.62 22.23
N ARG A 792 -6.23 -17.61 22.92
CA ARG A 792 -7.49 -16.98 22.49
C ARG A 792 -7.32 -16.12 21.22
N SER A 793 -6.10 -15.72 20.88
CA SER A 793 -5.79 -14.88 19.71
C SER A 793 -5.26 -15.68 18.51
N CYS A 794 -4.52 -16.79 18.72
CA CYS A 794 -4.10 -17.67 17.62
C CYS A 794 -5.27 -18.39 16.92
N GLN A 795 -6.38 -18.68 17.62
CA GLN A 795 -7.59 -19.26 17.02
C GLN A 795 -8.52 -18.23 16.34
N LYS A 796 -8.33 -16.93 16.59
CA LYS A 796 -9.23 -15.87 16.10
C LYS A 796 -8.83 -15.26 14.76
N ASN A 797 -7.84 -15.83 14.06
CA ASN A 797 -7.43 -15.34 12.74
C ASN A 797 -7.75 -16.32 11.63
N ALA A 798 -8.90 -16.07 11.00
CA ALA A 798 -9.05 -16.24 9.55
C ALA A 798 -10.11 -15.30 8.95
N LEU A 799 -11.00 -14.67 9.74
CA LEU A 799 -11.95 -13.67 9.21
C LEU A 799 -12.36 -12.63 10.27
N GLN A 800 -12.11 -11.35 9.94
CA GLN A 800 -12.82 -10.13 10.37
C GLN A 800 -12.86 -9.75 11.86
N LEU A 801 -12.09 -8.70 12.23
CA LEU A 801 -12.55 -7.38 12.73
C LEU A 801 -11.35 -6.56 13.28
N PRO A 802 -11.39 -5.21 13.26
CA PRO A 802 -10.26 -4.37 13.64
C PRO A 802 -10.20 -4.09 15.15
N VAL A 803 -8.98 -4.18 15.68
CA VAL A 803 -8.36 -3.31 16.71
C VAL A 803 -9.14 -3.11 18.02
N GLN A 804 -8.81 -3.93 19.03
CA GLN A 804 -8.83 -3.47 20.43
C GLN A 804 -7.87 -4.20 21.40
N ASP A 805 -7.18 -5.27 20.97
CA ASP A 805 -6.16 -5.95 21.79
C ASP A 805 -4.73 -5.74 21.23
N ASP A 806 -4.16 -4.55 21.46
CA ASP A 806 -2.86 -4.16 20.90
C ASP A 806 -1.72 -5.13 21.28
N LEU A 807 -1.71 -5.71 22.49
CA LEU A 807 -0.63 -6.58 22.99
C LEU A 807 -0.61 -7.95 22.29
N ASN A 808 -1.79 -8.54 22.09
CA ASN A 808 -1.93 -9.83 21.41
C ASN A 808 -1.62 -9.71 19.91
N HIS A 809 -1.94 -8.56 19.29
CA HIS A 809 -1.57 -8.28 17.91
C HIS A 809 -0.05 -8.18 17.72
N GLN A 810 0.68 -7.60 18.68
CA GLN A 810 2.15 -7.49 18.59
C GLN A 810 2.85 -8.83 18.84
N ILE A 811 2.40 -9.64 19.80
CA ILE A 811 2.92 -11.02 20.01
C ILE A 811 2.75 -11.83 18.73
N LEU A 812 1.55 -11.78 18.13
CA LEU A 812 1.29 -12.47 16.88
C LEU A 812 2.18 -11.95 15.75
N GLN A 813 2.37 -10.64 15.64
CA GLN A 813 3.24 -10.05 14.62
C GLN A 813 4.70 -10.50 14.79
N SER A 814 5.22 -10.52 16.03
CA SER A 814 6.56 -11.03 16.34
C SER A 814 6.69 -12.53 16.10
N PHE A 815 5.63 -13.30 16.40
CA PHE A 815 5.56 -14.73 16.09
C PHE A 815 5.62 -14.96 14.59
N LEU A 816 4.78 -14.30 13.80
CA LEU A 816 4.79 -14.41 12.34
C LEU A 816 6.13 -13.96 11.76
N ALA A 817 6.71 -12.88 12.27
CA ALA A 817 8.03 -12.41 11.82
C ALA A 817 9.15 -13.41 12.13
N LEU A 818 9.10 -14.14 13.26
CA LEU A 818 9.99 -15.28 13.52
C LEU A 818 9.70 -16.45 12.58
N VAL A 819 8.43 -16.77 12.34
CA VAL A 819 8.01 -17.84 11.44
C VAL A 819 8.55 -17.61 10.02
N ASN A 820 8.59 -16.36 9.56
CA ASN A 820 9.17 -15.97 8.27
C ASN A 820 10.66 -16.30 8.14
N LEU A 821 11.36 -16.50 9.27
CA LEU A 821 12.79 -16.85 9.31
C LEU A 821 13.05 -18.36 9.33
N LEU A 822 12.02 -19.22 9.40
CA LEU A 822 12.16 -20.65 9.71
C LEU A 822 12.39 -21.55 8.50
N SER A 823 12.82 -21.02 7.36
CA SER A 823 13.21 -21.89 6.24
C SER A 823 14.42 -22.75 6.64
N TYR A 824 14.50 -23.98 6.13
CA TYR A 824 15.64 -24.85 6.44
C TYR A 824 17.00 -24.21 6.10
N PRO A 825 17.20 -23.57 4.92
CA PRO A 825 18.44 -22.84 4.62
C PRO A 825 18.81 -21.79 5.68
N ALA A 826 17.83 -21.02 6.16
CA ALA A 826 18.06 -20.04 7.22
C ALA A 826 18.43 -20.68 8.55
N ILE A 827 17.65 -21.67 8.99
CA ILE A 827 17.88 -22.35 10.26
C ILE A 827 19.26 -23.00 10.27
N TYR A 828 19.64 -23.71 9.21
CA TYR A 828 20.95 -24.35 9.12
C TYR A 828 22.11 -23.34 9.27
N GLU A 829 22.03 -22.18 8.61
CA GLU A 829 23.04 -21.13 8.78
C GLU A 829 23.06 -20.56 10.20
N LEU A 830 21.89 -20.37 10.81
CA LEU A 830 21.74 -19.73 12.12
C LEU A 830 22.16 -20.61 13.30
N ILE A 831 21.83 -21.90 13.29
CA ILE A 831 22.06 -22.83 14.43
C ILE A 831 22.98 -24.01 14.11
N GLY A 832 23.36 -24.23 12.84
CA GLY A 832 24.26 -25.32 12.44
C GLY A 832 25.53 -25.38 13.29
N ASP A 833 25.85 -26.57 13.79
CA ASP A 833 26.97 -26.89 14.68
C ASP A 833 27.17 -25.97 15.91
N GLN A 834 26.10 -25.31 16.37
CA GLN A 834 26.13 -24.53 17.61
C GLN A 834 25.59 -25.35 18.77
N GLU A 835 26.34 -25.38 19.87
CA GLU A 835 25.90 -25.99 21.12
C GLU A 835 24.94 -25.08 21.89
N ILE A 836 24.00 -25.69 22.63
CA ILE A 836 23.08 -24.96 23.49
C ILE A 836 23.88 -24.28 24.62
N PRO A 837 23.70 -22.97 24.85
CA PRO A 837 24.41 -22.25 25.91
C PRO A 837 24.28 -22.86 27.31
N ASN A 838 23.06 -23.28 27.72
CA ASN A 838 22.75 -23.95 28.98
C ASN A 838 23.56 -23.47 30.20
N LYS A 839 23.48 -22.18 30.49
CA LYS A 839 24.28 -21.52 31.54
C LYS A 839 23.84 -22.00 32.93
N PRO A 840 24.77 -22.06 33.91
CA PRO A 840 24.42 -22.44 35.28
C PRO A 840 23.52 -21.43 35.98
N GLU A 841 23.62 -20.14 35.61
CA GLU A 841 22.77 -19.05 36.11
C GLU A 841 22.51 -18.06 34.95
N TYR A 842 21.31 -17.46 34.95
CA TYR A 842 20.90 -16.43 33.99
C TYR A 842 20.57 -15.14 34.74
N SER A 843 21.08 -14.00 34.25
CA SER A 843 20.74 -12.71 34.85
C SER A 843 19.36 -12.25 34.41
N LEU A 844 18.59 -11.60 35.29
CA LEU A 844 17.29 -11.00 34.95
C LEU A 844 17.39 -9.90 33.89
N ARG A 845 18.59 -9.36 33.64
CA ARG A 845 18.85 -8.36 32.57
C ARG A 845 19.34 -8.98 31.27
N GLU A 846 19.58 -10.27 31.26
CA GLU A 846 20.05 -10.98 30.08
C GLU A 846 18.89 -11.23 29.12
N VAL A 847 19.03 -10.77 27.88
CA VAL A 847 18.02 -10.87 26.82
C VAL A 847 18.58 -11.75 25.70
N PRO A 848 17.81 -12.71 25.14
CA PRO A 848 18.21 -13.46 23.96
C PRO A 848 18.57 -12.54 22.79
N THR A 849 19.62 -12.88 22.06
CA THR A 849 20.13 -12.05 20.96
C THR A 849 20.14 -12.76 19.61
N ASN A 850 19.99 -14.08 19.61
CA ASN A 850 20.04 -14.94 18.44
C ASN A 850 19.05 -16.10 18.60
N VAL A 851 18.83 -16.87 17.52
CA VAL A 851 17.84 -17.96 17.51
C VAL A 851 18.20 -19.08 18.48
N ILE A 852 19.49 -19.37 18.69
CA ILE A 852 19.90 -20.42 19.64
C ILE A 852 19.59 -20.04 21.10
N ASP A 853 19.72 -18.76 21.46
CA ASP A 853 19.31 -18.24 22.77
C ASP A 853 17.78 -18.42 22.99
N VAL A 854 16.99 -18.26 21.93
CA VAL A 854 15.54 -18.50 21.97
C VAL A 854 15.22 -19.98 22.18
N ILE A 855 15.91 -20.87 21.45
CA ILE A 855 15.77 -22.33 21.65
C ILE A 855 16.16 -22.71 23.09
N ASP A 856 17.28 -22.17 23.60
CA ASP A 856 17.78 -22.44 24.95
C ASP A 856 16.83 -21.98 26.06
N ARG A 857 16.27 -20.76 25.92
CA ARG A 857 15.47 -20.13 26.98
C ARG A 857 13.96 -20.30 26.86
N LEU A 858 13.42 -20.66 25.69
CA LEU A 858 11.97 -20.84 25.52
C LEU A 858 11.58 -22.30 25.19
N ILE A 859 12.45 -23.07 24.54
CA ILE A 859 12.12 -24.42 24.06
C ILE A 859 12.73 -25.50 24.98
N ILE A 860 14.05 -25.45 25.22
CA ILE A 860 14.79 -26.47 25.97
C ILE A 860 14.97 -26.03 27.43
N LEU A 861 13.86 -26.04 28.18
CA LEU A 861 13.81 -25.70 29.61
C LEU A 861 14.11 -26.91 30.49
N ASN A 862 15.38 -27.35 30.51
CA ASN A 862 15.84 -28.56 31.19
C ASN A 862 16.61 -28.31 32.51
N SER A 863 16.56 -27.09 33.05
CA SER A 863 17.20 -26.75 34.32
C SER A 863 16.37 -25.72 35.10
N GLU A 864 16.44 -25.80 36.43
CA GLU A 864 15.78 -24.83 37.32
C GLU A 864 16.25 -23.39 37.05
N ALA A 865 17.53 -23.21 36.73
CA ALA A 865 18.10 -21.91 36.40
C ALA A 865 17.39 -21.24 35.21
N LYS A 866 17.02 -22.01 34.18
CA LYS A 866 16.29 -21.49 33.02
C LYS A 866 14.84 -21.17 33.37
N ILE A 867 14.17 -22.06 34.10
CA ILE A 867 12.78 -21.89 34.53
C ILE A 867 12.65 -20.63 35.40
N HIS A 868 13.54 -20.47 36.38
CA HIS A 868 13.58 -19.29 37.26
C HIS A 868 14.04 -18.00 36.57
N SER A 869 14.56 -18.07 35.34
CA SER A 869 14.94 -16.90 34.56
C SER A 869 13.78 -16.24 33.81
N LEU A 870 12.63 -16.90 33.74
CA LEU A 870 11.43 -16.43 33.03
C LEU A 870 10.43 -15.84 34.04
N PHE A 871 9.96 -14.64 33.77
CA PHE A 871 8.87 -14.02 34.52
C PHE A 871 7.53 -14.66 34.17
N ASN A 872 7.32 -14.98 32.88
CA ASN A 872 6.09 -15.59 32.37
C ASN A 872 6.31 -17.02 31.88
N TYR A 873 6.84 -17.89 32.76
CA TYR A 873 7.23 -19.28 32.44
C TYR A 873 6.23 -20.03 31.54
N GLU A 874 4.95 -20.09 31.94
CA GLU A 874 3.94 -20.87 31.19
C GLU A 874 3.72 -20.32 29.78
N GLN A 875 3.53 -18.99 29.63
CA GLN A 875 3.25 -18.38 28.33
C GLN A 875 4.47 -18.45 27.41
N SER A 876 5.65 -18.17 27.94
CA SER A 876 6.90 -18.16 27.19
C SER A 876 7.33 -19.55 26.77
N HIS A 877 7.09 -20.57 27.62
CA HIS A 877 7.34 -21.95 27.25
C HIS A 877 6.30 -22.47 26.24
N ILE A 878 5.01 -22.17 26.41
CA ILE A 878 3.98 -22.51 25.40
C ILE A 878 4.30 -21.87 24.05
N PHE A 879 4.75 -20.61 24.05
CA PHE A 879 5.24 -19.93 22.84
C PHE A 879 6.41 -20.71 22.21
N GLY A 880 7.41 -21.07 23.01
CA GLY A 880 8.55 -21.87 22.57
C GLY A 880 8.12 -23.22 21.96
N LEU A 881 7.21 -23.94 22.62
CA LEU A 881 6.67 -25.20 22.12
C LEU A 881 5.91 -25.03 20.79
N ARG A 882 5.13 -23.95 20.63
CA ARG A 882 4.48 -23.64 19.34
C ARG A 882 5.49 -23.34 18.25
N LEU A 883 6.52 -22.56 18.57
CA LEU A 883 7.62 -22.28 17.65
C LEU A 883 8.34 -23.58 17.25
N LEU A 884 8.61 -24.47 18.20
CA LEU A 884 9.16 -25.79 17.93
C LEU A 884 8.25 -26.61 17.03
N SER A 885 6.93 -26.60 17.28
CA SER A 885 5.97 -27.26 16.41
C SER A 885 6.06 -26.73 14.97
N VAL A 886 6.26 -25.43 14.75
CA VAL A 886 6.44 -24.87 13.40
C VAL A 886 7.79 -25.26 12.81
N LEU A 887 8.88 -25.19 13.57
CA LEU A 887 10.22 -25.65 13.14
C LEU A 887 10.19 -27.11 12.69
N CYS A 888 9.48 -27.97 13.41
CA CYS A 888 9.32 -29.39 13.07
C CYS A 888 8.32 -29.65 11.92
N CYS A 889 7.78 -28.62 11.25
CA CYS A 889 7.07 -28.80 9.98
C CYS A 889 8.01 -29.28 8.88
N ASP A 890 9.22 -28.75 8.84
CA ASP A 890 10.26 -29.11 7.89
C ASP A 890 11.05 -30.31 8.43
N LEU A 891 11.16 -31.36 7.61
CA LEU A 891 11.77 -32.62 8.07
C LEU A 891 13.28 -32.49 8.25
N ASP A 892 13.97 -31.69 7.44
CA ASP A 892 15.42 -31.48 7.58
C ASP A 892 15.73 -30.68 8.85
N THR A 893 14.91 -29.68 9.17
CA THR A 893 14.96 -28.92 10.43
C THR A 893 14.72 -29.83 11.63
N LEU A 894 13.73 -30.72 11.54
CA LEU A 894 13.47 -31.71 12.58
C LEU A 894 14.69 -32.63 12.78
N LEU A 895 15.29 -33.14 11.71
CA LEU A 895 16.48 -34.00 11.81
C LEU A 895 17.68 -33.25 12.39
N LEU A 896 17.86 -31.97 12.03
CA LEU A 896 18.92 -31.12 12.57
C LEU A 896 18.75 -30.92 14.09
N LEU A 897 17.56 -30.52 14.53
CA LEU A 897 17.24 -30.32 15.95
C LEU A 897 17.38 -31.61 16.76
N GLU A 898 16.92 -32.75 16.20
CA GLU A 898 17.06 -34.05 16.87
C GLU A 898 18.52 -34.50 16.94
N SER A 899 19.31 -34.26 15.89
CA SER A 899 20.74 -34.60 15.84
C SER A 899 21.55 -33.81 16.85
N GLN A 900 21.35 -32.49 16.92
CA GLN A 900 22.17 -31.61 17.76
C GLN A 900 21.70 -31.57 19.21
N TYR A 901 20.38 -31.55 19.43
CA TYR A 901 19.79 -31.22 20.73
C TYR A 901 18.95 -32.34 21.35
N LYS A 902 18.68 -33.43 20.60
CA LYS A 902 17.86 -34.56 21.07
C LYS A 902 16.52 -34.10 21.63
N VAL A 903 15.84 -33.21 20.90
CA VAL A 903 14.60 -32.55 21.34
C VAL A 903 13.54 -33.56 21.76
N SER A 904 13.43 -34.71 21.07
CA SER A 904 12.49 -35.77 21.46
C SER A 904 12.76 -36.29 22.87
N GLN A 905 14.03 -36.46 23.24
CA GLN A 905 14.44 -36.94 24.56
C GLN A 905 14.22 -35.87 25.64
N VAL A 906 14.47 -34.60 25.32
CA VAL A 906 14.20 -33.47 26.22
C VAL A 906 12.71 -33.42 26.57
N LEU A 907 11.85 -33.45 25.56
CA LEU A 907 10.39 -33.41 25.76
C LEU A 907 9.87 -34.65 26.49
N LEU A 908 10.42 -35.84 26.21
CA LEU A 908 10.06 -37.07 26.93
C LEU A 908 10.46 -37.02 28.41
N ASN A 909 11.61 -36.41 28.74
CA ASN A 909 12.03 -36.23 30.12
C ASN A 909 11.10 -35.24 30.86
N ALA A 910 10.80 -34.10 30.25
CA ALA A 910 9.84 -33.13 30.79
C ALA A 910 8.45 -33.78 31.02
N GLN A 911 7.99 -34.63 30.09
CA GLN A 911 6.73 -35.34 30.23
C GLN A 911 6.73 -36.34 31.41
N LYS A 912 7.88 -36.96 31.72
CA LYS A 912 8.03 -37.90 32.85
C LYS A 912 8.08 -37.19 34.19
N GLU A 913 8.63 -35.98 34.24
CA GLU A 913 8.67 -35.14 35.45
C GLU A 913 7.27 -34.67 35.86
N ASN A 914 6.32 -34.60 34.92
CA ASN A 914 4.92 -34.24 35.15
C ASN A 914 4.03 -35.38 35.68
N VAL A 915 4.59 -36.34 36.42
CA VAL A 915 3.86 -37.47 37.04
C VAL A 915 3.77 -37.29 38.55
N ILE A 916 2.56 -37.36 39.11
CA ILE A 916 2.35 -37.29 40.56
C ILE A 916 2.75 -38.63 41.20
N GLU A 917 3.77 -38.65 42.04
CA GLU A 917 4.16 -39.85 42.78
C GLU A 917 3.06 -40.26 43.78
N THR A 918 2.43 -41.41 43.55
CA THR A 918 1.49 -42.05 44.49
C THR A 918 2.07 -43.35 45.01
N SER A 919 1.88 -43.63 46.31
CA SER A 919 2.40 -44.85 46.98
C SER A 919 1.79 -46.17 46.48
N GLU A 920 0.79 -46.13 45.60
CA GLU A 920 0.07 -47.29 45.06
C GLU A 920 -0.05 -47.22 43.52
N GLY A 921 1.02 -47.56 42.79
CA GLY A 921 0.99 -47.75 41.33
C GLY A 921 1.55 -46.59 40.48
N PRO A 922 1.56 -46.72 39.13
CA PRO A 922 2.06 -45.67 38.24
C PRO A 922 1.21 -44.40 38.41
N GLY A 923 1.87 -43.30 38.77
CA GLY A 923 1.24 -42.03 39.09
C GLY A 923 0.40 -41.43 37.95
N ASN A 924 -0.56 -40.58 38.30
CA ASN A 924 -1.35 -39.83 37.32
C ASN A 924 -0.55 -38.65 36.75
N PHE A 925 -0.69 -38.40 35.45
CA PHE A 925 -0.09 -37.23 34.80
C PHE A 925 -0.80 -35.94 35.20
N ILE A 926 -0.03 -34.87 35.38
CA ILE A 926 -0.56 -33.50 35.43
C ILE A 926 -0.96 -33.10 34.01
N ILE A 927 -2.19 -32.64 33.83
CA ILE A 927 -2.75 -32.24 32.54
C ILE A 927 -3.00 -30.73 32.58
N ASP A 928 -2.14 -30.00 31.87
CA ASP A 928 -2.11 -28.54 31.73
C ASP A 928 -1.79 -28.15 30.26
N GLY A 929 -1.68 -26.84 29.98
CA GLY A 929 -1.38 -26.37 28.62
C GLY A 929 -0.02 -26.84 28.08
N ILE A 930 1.01 -26.90 28.94
CA ILE A 930 2.38 -27.29 28.56
C ILE A 930 2.44 -28.78 28.22
N SER A 931 1.89 -29.63 29.09
CA SER A 931 1.87 -31.08 28.90
C SER A 931 1.01 -31.50 27.70
N VAL A 932 -0.09 -30.79 27.42
CA VAL A 932 -0.91 -31.00 26.21
C VAL A 932 -0.16 -30.63 24.93
N GLU A 933 0.49 -29.46 24.89
CA GLU A 933 1.26 -29.04 23.71
C GLU A 933 2.50 -29.93 23.53
N THR A 934 3.17 -30.32 24.63
CA THR A 934 4.30 -31.27 24.63
C THR A 934 3.88 -32.62 24.06
N ASN A 935 2.75 -33.18 24.51
CA ASN A 935 2.22 -34.43 23.97
C ASN A 935 1.88 -34.31 22.48
N HIS A 936 1.29 -33.19 22.05
CA HIS A 936 1.03 -32.94 20.63
C HIS A 936 2.30 -32.96 19.78
N ILE A 937 3.35 -32.27 20.22
CA ILE A 937 4.64 -32.22 19.51
C ILE A 937 5.32 -33.58 19.52
N LEU A 938 5.38 -34.26 20.67
CA LEU A 938 6.00 -35.58 20.81
C LEU A 938 5.36 -36.62 19.86
N VAL A 939 4.03 -36.61 19.75
CA VAL A 939 3.30 -37.46 18.79
C VAL A 939 3.64 -37.04 17.36
N ARG A 940 3.63 -35.74 17.06
CA ARG A 940 3.91 -35.20 15.73
C ARG A 940 5.30 -35.54 15.21
N ILE A 941 6.36 -35.35 16.01
CA ILE A 941 7.75 -35.59 15.59
C ILE A 941 8.06 -37.09 15.44
N ASN A 942 7.30 -37.96 16.11
CA ASN A 942 7.51 -39.41 16.07
C ASN A 942 6.65 -40.14 15.04
N LEU A 943 5.67 -39.45 14.44
CA LEU A 943 4.80 -39.97 13.38
C LEU A 943 5.09 -39.30 12.03
N THR A 944 5.65 -40.09 11.12
CA THR A 944 5.77 -39.74 9.70
C THR A 944 4.50 -40.13 8.96
N GLY A 945 3.93 -39.23 8.16
CA GLY A 945 2.74 -39.51 7.34
C GLY A 945 1.82 -38.30 7.18
N GLY A 946 0.91 -38.39 6.21
CA GLY A 946 -0.07 -37.34 5.91
C GLY A 946 -1.24 -37.27 6.91
N PRO A 947 -2.15 -36.27 6.80
CA PRO A 947 -3.31 -36.11 7.69
C PRO A 947 -4.26 -37.32 7.77
N ALA A 948 -4.24 -38.20 6.76
CA ALA A 948 -5.04 -39.43 6.74
C ALA A 948 -4.33 -40.63 7.41
N GLU A 949 -3.02 -40.52 7.66
CA GLU A 949 -2.17 -41.61 8.15
C GLU A 949 -1.78 -41.44 9.63
N ARG A 950 -1.91 -40.20 10.16
CA ARG A 950 -1.62 -39.88 11.55
C ARG A 950 -2.81 -39.25 12.25
N ILE A 951 -3.01 -39.60 13.51
CA ILE A 951 -4.01 -38.99 14.39
C ILE A 951 -3.24 -38.16 15.42
N LEU A 952 -3.26 -36.84 15.27
CA LEU A 952 -2.63 -35.93 16.23
C LEU A 952 -3.62 -35.61 17.37
N PRO A 953 -3.18 -35.62 18.65
CA PRO A 953 -4.04 -35.22 19.74
C PRO A 953 -4.40 -33.73 19.63
N GLN A 954 -5.51 -33.36 20.26
CA GLN A 954 -5.93 -31.96 20.33
C GLN A 954 -4.95 -31.13 21.16
N ARG A 955 -4.87 -29.82 20.88
CA ARG A 955 -4.03 -28.86 21.61
C ARG A 955 -4.79 -28.11 22.72
N VAL A 956 -6.08 -28.37 22.86
CA VAL A 956 -6.97 -27.66 23.77
C VAL A 956 -7.65 -28.66 24.68
N LEU A 957 -7.85 -28.27 25.95
CA LEU A 957 -8.59 -29.06 26.93
C LEU A 957 -10.10 -28.99 26.65
N ASN A 958 -10.75 -30.15 26.69
CA ASN A 958 -12.20 -30.26 26.54
C ASN A 958 -12.90 -29.98 27.87
N LYS A 959 -14.13 -29.44 27.79
CA LYS A 959 -15.00 -29.29 28.97
C LYS A 959 -15.66 -30.64 29.26
N GLY A 960 -15.40 -31.25 30.41
CA GLY A 960 -16.00 -32.54 30.80
C GLY A 960 -15.28 -33.24 31.95
N THR A 961 -15.71 -34.47 32.26
CA THR A 961 -15.11 -35.32 33.31
C THR A 961 -13.75 -35.90 32.94
N ASP A 962 -13.46 -35.99 31.64
CA ASP A 962 -12.15 -36.32 31.09
C ASP A 962 -11.74 -35.17 30.14
N PRO A 963 -10.99 -34.17 30.63
CA PRO A 963 -10.66 -32.98 29.84
C PRO A 963 -9.67 -33.28 28.71
N TYR A 964 -9.01 -34.44 28.72
CA TYR A 964 -8.03 -34.82 27.70
C TYR A 964 -8.02 -36.36 27.47
N PRO A 965 -8.86 -36.87 26.54
CA PRO A 965 -9.08 -38.30 26.35
C PRO A 965 -7.97 -39.00 25.55
N TRP A 966 -6.75 -38.44 25.53
CA TRP A 966 -5.61 -38.93 24.77
C TRP A 966 -4.52 -39.45 25.70
N PRO A 967 -3.94 -40.65 25.45
CA PRO A 967 -2.91 -41.20 26.33
C PRO A 967 -1.59 -40.42 26.19
N MET A 968 -1.04 -39.95 27.31
CA MET A 968 0.21 -39.19 27.33
C MET A 968 1.40 -40.06 26.86
N PHE A 969 2.16 -39.55 25.89
CA PHE A 969 3.34 -40.21 25.38
C PHE A 969 4.58 -39.85 26.22
N SER A 970 4.95 -40.72 27.17
CA SER A 970 6.07 -40.54 28.10
C SER A 970 7.25 -41.50 27.88
N SER A 971 7.05 -42.58 27.13
CA SER A 971 8.10 -43.56 26.82
C SER A 971 7.78 -44.34 25.55
N TYR A 972 8.80 -44.76 24.82
CA TYR A 972 8.63 -45.65 23.67
C TYR A 972 8.13 -47.05 24.09
N PRO A 973 7.29 -47.72 23.26
CA PRO A 973 6.80 -47.30 21.95
C PRO A 973 5.62 -46.32 22.01
N LEU A 974 5.41 -45.57 20.93
CA LEU A 974 4.29 -44.63 20.80
C LEU A 974 2.93 -45.34 21.01
N PRO A 975 1.96 -44.73 21.74
CA PRO A 975 0.62 -45.30 21.91
C PRO A 975 -0.09 -45.56 20.58
N ARG A 976 -0.71 -46.74 20.44
CA ARG A 976 -1.32 -47.19 19.19
C ARG A 976 -2.51 -46.35 18.71
N CYS A 977 -3.18 -45.62 19.60
CA CYS A 977 -4.32 -44.76 19.25
C CYS A 977 -3.96 -43.58 18.33
N TYR A 978 -2.67 -43.22 18.24
CA TYR A 978 -2.20 -42.16 17.35
C TYR A 978 -1.88 -42.67 15.93
N LEU A 979 -1.81 -43.99 15.76
CA LEU A 979 -1.60 -44.64 14.47
C LEU A 979 -2.95 -44.85 13.78
N SER A 980 -3.06 -44.41 12.53
CA SER A 980 -4.19 -44.81 11.68
C SER A 980 -4.04 -46.28 11.26
N GLU A 981 -5.13 -46.97 10.94
CA GLU A 981 -4.99 -48.28 10.30
C GLU A 981 -4.40 -48.07 8.90
N ALA A 982 -3.31 -48.78 8.58
CA ALA A 982 -2.74 -48.72 7.24
C ALA A 982 -3.82 -49.09 6.20
N PRO A 983 -3.94 -48.34 5.09
CA PRO A 983 -4.97 -48.59 4.09
C PRO A 983 -4.86 -50.04 3.61
N LYS A 984 -5.94 -50.81 3.79
CA LYS A 984 -6.00 -52.21 3.34
C LYS A 984 -5.79 -52.24 1.83
N LYS A 985 -4.84 -53.04 1.34
CA LYS A 985 -4.65 -53.29 -0.09
C LYS A 985 -5.98 -53.76 -0.67
N ALA A 986 -6.59 -52.96 -1.55
CA ALA A 986 -7.76 -53.38 -2.29
C ALA A 986 -7.32 -54.43 -3.33
N ASP A 987 -7.91 -55.63 -3.26
CA ASP A 987 -7.66 -56.71 -4.22
C ASP A 987 -8.27 -56.34 -5.59
N PHE A 988 -7.53 -55.61 -6.41
CA PHE A 988 -7.95 -55.25 -7.77
C PHE A 988 -7.59 -56.36 -8.76
N ARG A 989 -8.30 -57.49 -8.70
CA ARG A 989 -8.24 -58.50 -9.76
C ARG A 989 -9.31 -58.18 -10.82
N GLN A 990 -8.86 -57.70 -11.98
CA GLN A 990 -9.59 -57.41 -13.23
C GLN A 990 -10.00 -55.94 -13.47
N ASP A 991 -9.03 -55.07 -13.79
CA ASP A 991 -9.31 -53.81 -14.48
C ASP A 991 -8.75 -53.85 -15.92
N SER A 992 -9.62 -53.66 -16.92
CA SER A 992 -9.25 -53.73 -18.34
C SER A 992 -8.30 -52.62 -18.78
N ASP A 993 -8.36 -51.44 -18.16
CA ASP A 993 -7.50 -50.31 -18.52
C ASP A 993 -6.12 -50.42 -17.86
N LEU A 994 -6.05 -50.93 -16.63
CA LEU A 994 -4.77 -51.31 -16.01
C LEU A 994 -4.06 -52.40 -16.81
N ASN A 995 -4.80 -53.41 -17.29
CA ASN A 995 -4.22 -54.47 -18.12
C ASN A 995 -3.65 -53.93 -19.45
N LYS A 996 -4.25 -52.89 -20.05
CA LYS A 996 -3.70 -52.21 -21.24
C LYS A 996 -2.40 -51.47 -20.92
N LEU A 997 -2.34 -50.78 -19.78
CA LEU A 997 -1.11 -50.10 -19.32
C LEU A 997 0.01 -51.11 -19.03
N LEU A 998 -0.28 -52.19 -18.30
CA LEU A 998 0.67 -53.28 -18.05
C LEU A 998 1.12 -53.99 -19.34
N ALA A 999 0.24 -54.12 -20.34
CA ALA A 999 0.62 -54.65 -21.66
C ALA A 999 1.53 -53.69 -22.43
N SER A 1000 1.30 -52.37 -22.35
CA SER A 1000 2.18 -51.36 -22.96
C SER A 1000 3.57 -51.32 -22.33
N LEU A 1001 3.69 -51.62 -21.04
CA LEU A 1001 4.97 -51.68 -20.31
C LEU A 1001 5.87 -52.86 -20.73
N LYS A 1002 5.31 -53.91 -21.33
CA LYS A 1002 6.04 -55.13 -21.71
C LYS A 1002 6.78 -55.04 -23.05
N ASN A 1003 6.48 -54.07 -23.92
CA ASN A 1003 7.11 -53.94 -25.25
C ASN A 1003 7.32 -52.46 -25.67
N PRO A 1004 8.31 -51.75 -25.08
CA PRO A 1004 8.58 -50.34 -25.40
C PRO A 1004 9.18 -50.13 -26.82
N GLU A 1005 9.91 -51.11 -27.35
CA GLU A 1005 10.72 -50.99 -28.58
C GLU A 1005 9.92 -50.82 -29.89
N LYS A 1006 8.60 -51.02 -29.89
CA LYS A 1006 7.79 -51.11 -31.12
C LYS A 1006 6.99 -49.86 -31.49
N GLN A 1007 6.99 -48.78 -30.70
CA GLN A 1007 6.15 -47.62 -31.02
C GLN A 1007 6.83 -46.26 -30.82
N PRO A 1008 6.94 -45.41 -31.88
CA PRO A 1008 7.42 -44.03 -31.76
C PRO A 1008 6.48 -43.13 -30.93
N VAL A 1009 5.29 -43.63 -30.57
CA VAL A 1009 4.24 -42.93 -29.80
C VAL A 1009 4.05 -43.57 -28.41
N TRP A 1010 5.02 -44.39 -27.95
CA TRP A 1010 4.89 -45.14 -26.69
C TRP A 1010 4.67 -44.23 -25.48
N ILE A 1011 5.51 -43.19 -25.30
CA ILE A 1011 5.40 -42.21 -24.20
C ILE A 1011 4.02 -41.55 -24.16
N GLU A 1012 3.53 -41.09 -25.31
CA GLU A 1012 2.26 -40.39 -25.42
C GLU A 1012 1.08 -41.31 -25.13
N ASN A 1013 1.15 -42.57 -25.58
CA ASN A 1013 0.14 -43.57 -25.25
C ASN A 1013 0.15 -43.93 -23.75
N CYS A 1014 1.34 -44.12 -23.15
CA CYS A 1014 1.49 -44.36 -21.72
C CYS A 1014 0.95 -43.21 -20.88
N ARG A 1015 1.27 -41.95 -21.24
CA ARG A 1015 0.72 -40.75 -20.59
C ARG A 1015 -0.81 -40.72 -20.69
N ARG A 1016 -1.37 -40.94 -21.87
CA ARG A 1016 -2.84 -40.94 -22.08
C ARG A 1016 -3.54 -42.01 -21.24
N GLN A 1017 -3.00 -43.23 -21.19
CA GLN A 1017 -3.58 -44.30 -20.36
C GLN A 1017 -3.43 -44.01 -18.86
N PHE A 1018 -2.27 -43.50 -18.43
CA PHE A 1018 -2.03 -43.07 -17.06
C PHE A 1018 -3.03 -41.99 -16.62
N CYS A 1019 -3.17 -40.90 -17.39
CA CYS A 1019 -4.13 -39.83 -17.11
C CYS A 1019 -5.57 -40.35 -17.05
N LYS A 1020 -5.95 -41.25 -17.96
CA LYS A 1020 -7.29 -41.86 -17.98
C LYS A 1020 -7.57 -42.67 -16.70
N ILE A 1021 -6.60 -43.47 -16.26
CA ILE A 1021 -6.75 -44.28 -15.03
C ILE A 1021 -6.75 -43.37 -13.80
N MET A 1022 -5.88 -42.35 -13.74
CA MET A 1022 -5.85 -41.37 -12.64
C MET A 1022 -7.16 -40.60 -12.48
N LYS A 1023 -7.84 -40.25 -13.59
CA LYS A 1023 -9.17 -39.60 -13.58
C LYS A 1023 -10.27 -40.54 -13.10
N ALA A 1024 -10.23 -41.82 -13.49
CA ALA A 1024 -11.30 -42.77 -13.20
C ALA A 1024 -11.16 -43.47 -11.84
N LYS A 1025 -9.94 -43.92 -11.51
CA LYS A 1025 -9.61 -44.76 -10.35
C LYS A 1025 -8.14 -44.56 -9.90
N PRO A 1026 -7.84 -43.47 -9.18
CA PRO A 1026 -6.47 -43.16 -8.77
C PRO A 1026 -5.84 -44.24 -7.86
N ASP A 1027 -6.64 -44.92 -7.04
CA ASP A 1027 -6.16 -45.93 -6.08
C ASP A 1027 -5.54 -47.18 -6.75
N VAL A 1028 -5.80 -47.38 -8.05
CA VAL A 1028 -5.31 -48.53 -8.83
C VAL A 1028 -3.82 -48.40 -9.18
N ILE A 1029 -3.31 -47.17 -9.32
CA ILE A 1029 -1.88 -46.93 -9.60
C ILE A 1029 -1.15 -46.74 -8.28
N SER A 1030 -0.83 -47.85 -7.61
CA SER A 1030 -0.13 -47.83 -6.33
C SER A 1030 0.92 -48.95 -6.22
N GLY A 1031 1.88 -48.76 -5.32
CA GLY A 1031 2.92 -49.75 -5.01
C GLY A 1031 3.74 -50.19 -6.22
N THR A 1032 3.79 -51.50 -6.46
CA THR A 1032 4.66 -52.13 -7.48
C THR A 1032 4.37 -51.69 -8.91
N ILE A 1033 3.10 -51.38 -9.23
CA ILE A 1033 2.71 -50.92 -10.58
C ILE A 1033 3.32 -49.56 -10.88
N LEU A 1034 3.31 -48.65 -9.90
CA LEU A 1034 3.92 -47.33 -10.03
C LEU A 1034 5.45 -47.45 -10.18
N ALA A 1035 6.07 -48.34 -9.41
CA ALA A 1035 7.49 -48.61 -9.48
C ALA A 1035 7.91 -49.11 -10.87
N GLU A 1036 7.22 -50.12 -11.43
CA GLU A 1036 7.47 -50.62 -12.78
C GLU A 1036 7.25 -49.55 -13.87
N LEU A 1037 6.21 -48.73 -13.72
CA LEU A 1037 5.90 -47.65 -14.66
C LEU A 1037 7.03 -46.61 -14.70
N ILE A 1038 7.44 -46.10 -13.53
CA ILE A 1038 8.48 -45.07 -13.40
C ILE A 1038 9.84 -45.61 -13.89
N GLU A 1039 10.18 -46.85 -13.51
CA GLU A 1039 11.39 -47.53 -13.95
C GLU A 1039 11.46 -47.64 -15.48
N LYS A 1040 10.41 -48.17 -16.13
CA LYS A 1040 10.39 -48.31 -17.60
C LYS A 1040 10.38 -46.97 -18.31
N PHE A 1041 9.74 -45.96 -17.73
CA PHE A 1041 9.69 -44.63 -18.32
C PHE A 1041 11.07 -43.95 -18.29
N VAL A 1042 11.78 -44.02 -17.15
CA VAL A 1042 13.14 -43.48 -17.02
C VAL A 1042 14.12 -44.25 -17.90
N LEU A 1043 14.04 -45.58 -17.95
CA LEU A 1043 14.85 -46.41 -18.84
C LEU A 1043 14.70 -45.95 -20.31
N HIS A 1044 13.47 -45.86 -20.80
CA HIS A 1044 13.19 -45.47 -22.19
C HIS A 1044 13.68 -44.05 -22.52
N LEU A 1045 13.56 -43.11 -21.59
CA LEU A 1045 14.09 -41.75 -21.78
C LEU A 1045 15.63 -41.73 -21.77
N SER A 1046 16.27 -42.50 -20.89
CA SER A 1046 17.73 -42.57 -20.79
C SER A 1046 18.40 -43.26 -21.98
N GLU A 1047 17.70 -44.15 -22.68
CA GLU A 1047 18.17 -44.79 -23.92
C GLU A 1047 18.14 -43.85 -25.13
N ASN A 1048 17.38 -42.75 -25.06
CA ASN A 1048 17.29 -41.76 -26.13
C ASN A 1048 18.29 -40.61 -25.91
N PRO A 1049 19.36 -40.49 -26.73
CA PRO A 1049 20.38 -39.45 -26.54
C PRO A 1049 19.85 -38.02 -26.61
N SER A 1050 18.70 -37.80 -27.27
CA SER A 1050 18.08 -36.47 -27.36
C SER A 1050 17.37 -36.03 -26.08
N GLU A 1051 17.03 -36.96 -25.19
CA GLU A 1051 16.37 -36.70 -23.89
C GLU A 1051 17.38 -36.65 -22.73
N CYS A 1052 18.57 -37.24 -22.91
CA CYS A 1052 19.69 -37.16 -21.98
C CYS A 1052 20.33 -35.76 -22.00
N TYR A 1053 20.16 -35.01 -20.91
CA TYR A 1053 20.70 -33.67 -20.76
C TYR A 1053 22.08 -33.67 -20.08
N PHE A 1054 22.32 -34.62 -19.17
CA PHE A 1054 23.58 -34.80 -18.46
C PHE A 1054 24.34 -36.00 -19.00
N SER A 1055 25.66 -35.92 -19.00
CA SER A 1055 26.52 -37.05 -19.39
C SER A 1055 26.41 -38.17 -18.36
N THR A 1056 26.14 -39.38 -18.84
CA THR A 1056 26.21 -40.60 -18.02
C THR A 1056 27.68 -40.95 -17.84
N GLU A 1057 28.30 -40.52 -16.74
CA GLU A 1057 29.60 -41.06 -16.35
C GLU A 1057 29.41 -42.48 -15.81
N GLU A 1058 30.28 -43.42 -16.22
CA GLU A 1058 30.25 -44.80 -15.74
C GLU A 1058 30.65 -44.83 -14.25
N TYR A 1059 29.67 -45.02 -13.37
CA TYR A 1059 29.90 -45.21 -11.94
C TYR A 1059 30.18 -46.68 -11.64
N GLU A 1060 31.46 -47.05 -11.56
CA GLU A 1060 31.91 -48.38 -11.09
C GLU A 1060 32.53 -48.25 -9.70
N ALA A 1061 31.73 -48.38 -8.65
CA ALA A 1061 32.22 -48.43 -7.27
C ALA A 1061 31.71 -49.67 -6.53
N ASP A 1062 32.63 -50.50 -6.07
CA ASP A 1062 32.33 -51.68 -5.25
C ASP A 1062 31.94 -51.33 -3.81
N ASP A 1063 31.06 -52.13 -3.19
CA ASP A 1063 30.60 -52.01 -1.80
C ASP A 1063 31.75 -51.85 -0.78
N ALA A 1064 32.89 -52.49 -1.03
CA ALA A 1064 34.07 -52.40 -0.16
C ALA A 1064 34.70 -50.99 -0.14
N ASN A 1065 34.62 -50.25 -1.24
CA ASN A 1065 35.16 -48.90 -1.36
C ASN A 1065 34.22 -47.83 -0.77
N VAL A 1066 32.96 -48.18 -0.54
CA VAL A 1066 31.91 -47.26 -0.07
C VAL A 1066 31.71 -47.37 1.44
N LYS A 1067 31.94 -48.54 2.03
CA LYS A 1067 31.89 -48.79 3.49
C LYS A 1067 32.94 -48.03 4.32
N ASN A 1068 33.94 -47.42 3.68
CA ASN A 1068 34.96 -46.62 4.36
C ASN A 1068 34.47 -45.19 4.70
N GLU A 1069 33.33 -44.76 4.15
CA GLU A 1069 32.75 -43.45 4.42
C GLU A 1069 31.69 -43.56 5.53
N SER A 1070 31.63 -42.58 6.43
CA SER A 1070 30.63 -42.51 7.50
C SER A 1070 29.56 -41.48 7.16
N LEU A 1071 28.29 -41.89 7.22
CA LEU A 1071 27.15 -40.98 7.09
C LEU A 1071 27.02 -40.07 8.31
N SER A 1072 26.53 -38.84 8.10
CA SER A 1072 26.28 -37.89 9.18
C SER A 1072 25.19 -38.36 10.14
N SER A 1073 25.15 -37.81 11.36
CA SER A 1073 24.11 -38.11 12.35
C SER A 1073 22.71 -37.77 11.83
N VAL A 1074 22.56 -36.67 11.10
CA VAL A 1074 21.32 -36.26 10.40
C VAL A 1074 20.88 -37.35 9.42
N GLN A 1075 21.81 -37.86 8.60
CA GLN A 1075 21.51 -38.93 7.64
C GLN A 1075 21.09 -40.24 8.33
N GLN A 1076 21.75 -40.61 9.44
CA GLN A 1076 21.39 -41.80 10.21
C GLN A 1076 19.99 -41.69 10.81
N LEU A 1077 19.60 -40.51 11.30
CA LEU A 1077 18.24 -40.26 11.80
C LEU A 1077 17.21 -40.32 10.67
N GLY A 1078 17.53 -39.74 9.50
CA GLY A 1078 16.69 -39.82 8.30
C GLY A 1078 16.46 -41.26 7.83
N ILE A 1079 17.50 -42.10 7.86
CA ILE A 1079 17.38 -43.54 7.56
C ILE A 1079 16.41 -44.21 8.53
N LYS A 1080 16.56 -43.98 9.83
CA LYS A 1080 15.68 -44.56 10.85
C LYS A 1080 14.23 -44.12 10.67
N MET A 1081 14.02 -42.86 10.32
CA MET A 1081 12.68 -42.32 10.03
C MET A 1081 12.07 -42.98 8.79
N THR A 1082 12.82 -43.06 7.68
CA THR A 1082 12.38 -43.70 6.43
C THR A 1082 12.06 -45.18 6.63
N VAL A 1083 12.92 -45.92 7.32
CA VAL A 1083 12.72 -47.35 7.59
C VAL A 1083 11.51 -47.57 8.49
N ARG A 1084 11.32 -46.74 9.53
CA ARG A 1084 10.14 -46.79 10.39
C ARG A 1084 8.86 -46.60 9.58
N TYR A 1085 8.83 -45.59 8.70
CA TYR A 1085 7.69 -45.32 7.84
C TYR A 1085 7.43 -46.46 6.84
N GLY A 1086 8.47 -46.97 6.17
CA GLY A 1086 8.35 -48.09 5.24
C GLY A 1086 7.90 -49.40 5.89
N LYS A 1087 8.28 -49.66 7.15
CA LYS A 1087 7.78 -50.79 7.95
C LYS A 1087 6.31 -50.60 8.32
N TYR A 1088 5.89 -49.39 8.71
CA TYR A 1088 4.48 -49.08 8.97
C TYR A 1088 3.59 -49.32 7.74
N LEU A 1089 4.08 -48.98 6.55
CA LEU A 1089 3.39 -49.26 5.28
C LEU A 1089 3.49 -50.72 4.80
N ASN A 1090 4.18 -51.59 5.54
CA ASN A 1090 4.48 -52.98 5.13
C ASN A 1090 5.20 -53.09 3.77
N LEU A 1091 6.08 -52.13 3.46
CA LEU A 1091 6.89 -52.12 2.22
C LEU A 1091 8.27 -52.75 2.41
N LEU A 1092 8.84 -52.63 3.61
CA LEU A 1092 10.23 -53.01 3.90
C LEU A 1092 10.33 -54.30 4.72
N LYS A 1093 11.39 -55.07 4.46
CA LYS A 1093 11.75 -56.30 5.19
C LYS A 1093 12.83 -56.03 6.24
N ASP A 1094 13.15 -57.05 7.05
CA ASP A 1094 14.30 -57.02 7.95
C ASP A 1094 15.61 -56.88 7.15
N GLY A 1095 16.48 -55.95 7.55
CA GLY A 1095 17.73 -55.62 6.83
C GLY A 1095 17.70 -54.33 6.02
N ALA A 1096 16.51 -53.75 5.76
CA ALA A 1096 16.36 -52.56 4.90
C ALA A 1096 17.13 -51.31 5.36
N GLU A 1097 17.46 -51.20 6.66
CA GLU A 1097 18.29 -50.10 7.20
C GLU A 1097 19.72 -50.13 6.63
N ASN A 1098 20.32 -51.31 6.54
CA ASN A 1098 21.65 -51.48 5.96
C ASN A 1098 21.63 -51.24 4.45
N ASP A 1099 20.57 -51.71 3.78
CA ASP A 1099 20.42 -51.53 2.33
C ASP A 1099 20.28 -50.04 1.97
N LEU A 1100 19.42 -49.30 2.68
CA LEU A 1100 19.26 -47.87 2.48
C LEU A 1100 20.54 -47.09 2.82
N CYS A 1101 21.26 -47.50 3.87
CA CYS A 1101 22.56 -46.92 4.22
C CYS A 1101 23.55 -47.05 3.04
N LEU A 1102 23.66 -48.24 2.44
CA LEU A 1102 24.51 -48.46 1.28
C LEU A 1102 24.04 -47.64 0.06
N VAL A 1103 22.74 -47.57 -0.22
CA VAL A 1103 22.20 -46.74 -1.31
C VAL A 1103 22.66 -45.29 -1.15
N LEU A 1104 22.50 -44.71 0.04
CA LEU A 1104 22.87 -43.31 0.30
C LEU A 1104 24.38 -43.07 0.22
N MET A 1105 25.21 -44.02 0.67
CA MET A 1105 26.66 -43.90 0.52
C MET A 1105 27.10 -43.98 -0.95
N HIS A 1106 26.47 -44.84 -1.75
CA HIS A 1106 26.72 -44.89 -3.20
C HIS A 1106 26.31 -43.57 -3.88
N CYS A 1107 25.13 -43.04 -3.55
CA CYS A 1107 24.67 -41.75 -4.02
C CYS A 1107 25.63 -40.63 -3.65
N ASP A 1108 26.09 -40.57 -2.40
CA ASP A 1108 27.03 -39.54 -1.95
C ASP A 1108 28.34 -39.59 -2.75
N LYS A 1109 28.91 -40.78 -2.93
CA LYS A 1109 30.13 -40.97 -3.73
C LYS A 1109 29.92 -40.60 -5.21
N PHE A 1110 28.79 -40.96 -5.80
CA PHE A 1110 28.44 -40.60 -7.17
C PHE A 1110 28.28 -39.07 -7.34
N LEU A 1111 27.57 -38.42 -6.41
CA LEU A 1111 27.33 -36.98 -6.49
C LEU A 1111 28.58 -36.16 -6.20
N LYS A 1112 29.48 -36.62 -5.31
CA LYS A 1112 30.79 -35.99 -5.05
C LYS A 1112 31.65 -35.89 -6.33
N GLN A 1113 31.52 -36.82 -7.28
CA GLN A 1113 32.21 -36.73 -8.58
C GLN A 1113 31.72 -35.55 -9.42
N GLN A 1114 30.48 -35.11 -9.19
CA GLN A 1114 29.81 -34.02 -9.91
C GLN A 1114 29.86 -32.69 -9.14
N GLN A 1115 30.64 -32.59 -8.05
CA GLN A 1115 30.76 -31.39 -7.22
C GLN A 1115 32.00 -30.55 -7.57
N THR A 1116 31.89 -29.24 -7.42
CA THR A 1116 33.01 -28.29 -7.50
C THR A 1116 33.46 -27.85 -6.12
N SER A 1117 34.75 -27.59 -5.92
CA SER A 1117 35.23 -26.93 -4.70
C SER A 1117 34.92 -25.43 -4.74
N VAL A 1118 34.19 -24.93 -3.75
CA VAL A 1118 33.88 -23.50 -3.60
C VAL A 1118 34.43 -23.00 -2.27
N GLN A 1119 35.10 -21.84 -2.27
CA GLN A 1119 35.49 -21.16 -1.04
C GLN A 1119 34.40 -20.15 -0.66
N SER A 1120 33.62 -20.43 0.38
CA SER A 1120 32.55 -19.55 0.82
C SER A 1120 32.48 -19.40 2.34
N SER A 1121 31.97 -18.25 2.79
CA SER A 1121 31.65 -18.02 4.20
C SER A 1121 30.31 -18.62 4.64
N LEU A 1122 29.52 -19.15 3.70
CA LEU A 1122 28.23 -19.81 3.96
C LEU A 1122 28.46 -21.25 4.41
N ARG A 1123 27.82 -21.66 5.51
CA ARG A 1123 27.98 -23.00 6.09
C ARG A 1123 27.47 -24.07 5.14
N CYS A 1124 26.37 -23.81 4.45
CA CYS A 1124 25.82 -24.73 3.46
C CYS A 1124 26.76 -25.02 2.29
N LEU A 1125 27.80 -24.23 2.06
CA LEU A 1125 28.79 -24.43 1.00
C LEU A 1125 30.15 -24.92 1.51
N GLN A 1126 30.35 -24.99 2.83
CA GLN A 1126 31.63 -25.38 3.45
C GLN A 1126 31.78 -26.90 3.59
N GLU A 1127 30.67 -27.59 3.84
CA GLU A 1127 30.63 -29.05 4.04
C GLU A 1127 29.82 -29.74 2.93
N GLY A 1128 29.58 -31.05 3.07
CA GLY A 1128 28.65 -31.76 2.19
C GLY A 1128 27.22 -31.24 2.32
N TYR A 1129 26.31 -31.76 1.48
CA TYR A 1129 24.89 -31.38 1.51
C TYR A 1129 24.32 -31.50 2.93
N ALA A 1130 23.82 -30.37 3.45
CA ALA A 1130 23.38 -30.23 4.84
C ALA A 1130 22.16 -31.10 5.20
N GLY A 1131 21.24 -31.33 4.25
CA GLY A 1131 19.97 -32.03 4.49
C GLY A 1131 20.05 -33.56 4.32
N TYR A 1132 18.89 -34.21 4.46
CA TYR A 1132 18.74 -35.63 4.14
C TYR A 1132 18.28 -35.84 2.69
N ASP A 1133 18.74 -36.92 2.05
CA ASP A 1133 18.32 -37.24 0.68
C ASP A 1133 16.94 -37.93 0.68
N TRP A 1134 15.90 -37.12 0.85
CA TRP A 1134 14.51 -37.55 0.82
C TRP A 1134 14.11 -38.16 -0.52
N PHE A 1135 14.73 -37.72 -1.63
CA PHE A 1135 14.44 -38.24 -2.96
C PHE A 1135 14.91 -39.68 -3.11
N ALA A 1136 16.19 -39.97 -2.84
CA ALA A 1136 16.73 -41.32 -2.92
C ALA A 1136 16.00 -42.29 -1.97
N SER A 1137 15.66 -41.82 -0.77
CA SER A 1137 14.92 -42.58 0.25
C SER A 1137 13.48 -42.88 -0.17
N SER A 1138 12.82 -41.93 -0.83
CA SER A 1138 11.46 -42.13 -1.38
C SER A 1138 11.47 -43.11 -2.56
N VAL A 1139 12.48 -43.03 -3.45
CA VAL A 1139 12.67 -44.01 -4.53
C VAL A 1139 12.88 -45.41 -3.94
N PHE A 1140 13.70 -45.55 -2.89
CA PHE A 1140 13.90 -46.82 -2.21
C PHE A 1140 12.58 -47.42 -1.68
N LEU A 1141 11.71 -46.60 -1.09
CA LEU A 1141 10.37 -47.03 -0.66
C LEU A 1141 9.46 -47.42 -1.83
N ILE A 1142 9.46 -46.65 -2.93
CA ILE A 1142 8.69 -46.97 -4.15
C ILE A 1142 9.15 -48.31 -4.74
N MET A 1143 10.46 -48.57 -4.73
CA MET A 1143 11.07 -49.83 -5.17
C MET A 1143 10.98 -50.96 -4.12
N SER A 1144 10.12 -50.83 -3.11
CA SER A 1144 9.87 -51.86 -2.08
C SER A 1144 11.14 -52.30 -1.32
N GLY A 1145 12.11 -51.41 -1.17
CA GLY A 1145 13.37 -51.67 -0.49
C GLY A 1145 14.42 -52.44 -1.31
N GLU A 1146 14.23 -52.58 -2.62
CA GLU A 1146 15.20 -53.26 -3.49
C GLU A 1146 16.40 -52.35 -3.79
N ARG A 1147 17.54 -52.65 -3.18
CA ARG A 1147 18.79 -51.88 -3.27
C ARG A 1147 19.29 -51.69 -4.71
N GLU A 1148 19.52 -52.78 -5.44
CA GLU A 1148 20.09 -52.76 -6.80
C GLU A 1148 19.18 -52.01 -7.77
N LYS A 1149 17.88 -52.29 -7.69
CA LYS A 1149 16.86 -51.63 -8.49
C LYS A 1149 16.82 -50.11 -8.26
N THR A 1150 16.94 -49.69 -7.01
CA THR A 1150 16.99 -48.28 -6.61
C THR A 1150 18.24 -47.58 -7.19
N LEU A 1151 19.41 -48.21 -7.07
CA LEU A 1151 20.66 -47.65 -7.59
C LEU A 1151 20.64 -47.51 -9.11
N THR A 1152 20.22 -48.55 -9.83
CA THR A 1152 20.09 -48.51 -11.30
C THR A 1152 19.14 -47.40 -11.74
N PHE A 1153 17.99 -47.27 -11.06
CA PHE A 1153 17.05 -46.20 -11.34
C PHE A 1153 17.67 -44.81 -11.14
N LEU A 1154 18.31 -44.56 -9.99
CA LEU A 1154 18.89 -43.25 -9.68
C LEU A 1154 20.01 -42.86 -10.66
N GLN A 1155 20.83 -43.84 -11.07
CA GLN A 1155 21.87 -43.64 -12.08
C GLN A 1155 21.27 -43.27 -13.44
N GLN A 1156 20.28 -44.02 -13.93
CA GLN A 1156 19.61 -43.71 -15.20
C GLN A 1156 18.89 -42.36 -15.14
N PHE A 1157 18.20 -42.10 -14.03
CA PHE A 1157 17.47 -40.86 -13.80
C PHE A 1157 18.39 -39.64 -13.83
N SER A 1158 19.62 -39.76 -13.32
CA SER A 1158 20.60 -38.67 -13.28
C SER A 1158 20.95 -38.08 -14.67
N SER A 1159 20.79 -38.85 -15.74
CA SER A 1159 21.02 -38.38 -17.12
C SER A 1159 19.96 -37.38 -17.61
N LEU A 1160 18.77 -37.39 -17.00
CA LEU A 1160 17.61 -36.61 -17.44
C LEU A 1160 17.61 -35.20 -16.83
N LEU A 1161 17.12 -34.20 -17.57
CA LEU A 1161 17.01 -32.81 -17.08
C LEU A 1161 16.22 -32.71 -15.76
N ILE A 1162 15.14 -33.49 -15.65
CA ILE A 1162 14.22 -33.43 -14.50
C ILE A 1162 14.86 -33.84 -13.17
N SER A 1163 15.93 -34.64 -13.23
CA SER A 1163 16.69 -35.02 -12.04
C SER A 1163 17.32 -33.82 -11.33
N ALA A 1164 17.64 -32.77 -12.07
CA ALA A 1164 18.21 -31.54 -11.53
C ALA A 1164 17.23 -30.79 -10.59
N PHE A 1165 15.92 -31.04 -10.74
CA PHE A 1165 14.87 -30.33 -9.99
C PHE A 1165 14.14 -31.20 -8.98
N LEU A 1166 14.04 -32.51 -9.23
CA LEU A 1166 13.41 -33.44 -8.29
C LEU A 1166 14.40 -34.01 -7.27
N TRP A 1167 15.69 -34.10 -7.62
CA TRP A 1167 16.74 -34.60 -6.74
C TRP A 1167 17.61 -33.44 -6.25
N LEU A 1168 17.15 -32.73 -5.22
CA LEU A 1168 17.77 -31.49 -4.70
C LEU A 1168 19.29 -31.60 -4.49
N ARG A 1169 19.73 -32.71 -3.86
CA ARG A 1169 21.14 -32.94 -3.56
C ARG A 1169 22.04 -32.93 -4.80
N ARG A 1170 21.51 -33.22 -5.98
CA ARG A 1170 22.28 -33.35 -7.21
C ARG A 1170 22.85 -32.03 -7.72
N LEU A 1171 22.12 -30.92 -7.57
CA LEU A 1171 22.59 -29.60 -8.00
C LEU A 1171 23.33 -28.85 -6.89
N HIS A 1172 23.48 -29.44 -5.71
CA HIS A 1172 24.25 -28.85 -4.63
C HIS A 1172 25.73 -28.75 -5.00
N VAL A 1173 26.23 -27.52 -5.18
CA VAL A 1173 27.62 -27.22 -5.56
C VAL A 1173 28.08 -28.02 -6.80
N SER A 1174 27.17 -28.18 -7.77
CA SER A 1174 27.41 -29.05 -8.93
C SER A 1174 28.21 -28.35 -10.03
N VAL A 1175 29.10 -29.11 -10.69
CA VAL A 1175 29.80 -28.72 -11.94
C VAL A 1175 28.85 -28.34 -13.08
N HIS A 1176 27.57 -28.73 -12.96
CA HIS A 1176 26.56 -28.44 -13.96
C HIS A 1176 25.93 -27.04 -13.82
N LEU A 1177 26.24 -26.32 -12.74
CA LEU A 1177 25.80 -24.95 -12.53
C LEU A 1177 26.87 -23.94 -12.98
N PRO A 1178 26.47 -22.74 -13.44
CA PRO A 1178 27.39 -21.63 -13.63
C PRO A 1178 28.07 -21.28 -12.30
N ILE A 1179 29.33 -20.87 -12.35
CA ILE A 1179 30.15 -20.58 -11.17
C ILE A 1179 29.43 -19.59 -10.25
N ASP A 1180 28.98 -18.45 -10.77
CA ASP A 1180 28.24 -17.44 -10.01
C ASP A 1180 27.01 -18.01 -9.29
N THR A 1181 26.30 -18.96 -9.91
CA THR A 1181 25.11 -19.59 -9.32
C THR A 1181 25.49 -20.59 -8.24
N ALA A 1182 26.53 -21.41 -8.46
CA ALA A 1182 27.03 -22.34 -7.45
C ALA A 1182 27.57 -21.60 -6.21
N GLU A 1183 28.30 -20.50 -6.42
CA GLU A 1183 28.86 -19.66 -5.35
C GLU A 1183 27.78 -18.85 -4.61
N SER A 1184 26.65 -18.56 -5.26
CA SER A 1184 25.54 -17.83 -4.63
C SER A 1184 24.93 -18.55 -3.44
N GLY A 1185 24.97 -19.89 -3.41
CA GLY A 1185 24.28 -20.71 -2.40
C GLY A 1185 22.76 -20.79 -2.58
N ILE A 1186 22.19 -20.25 -3.66
CA ILE A 1186 20.75 -20.27 -3.94
C ILE A 1186 20.43 -21.43 -4.89
N HIS A 1187 19.57 -22.35 -4.45
CA HIS A 1187 19.23 -23.54 -5.22
C HIS A 1187 18.35 -23.23 -6.46
N PRO A 1188 18.54 -23.88 -7.63
CA PRO A 1188 17.74 -23.64 -8.83
C PRO A 1188 16.24 -23.85 -8.70
N ILE A 1189 15.79 -24.74 -7.81
CA ILE A 1189 14.36 -24.87 -7.51
C ILE A 1189 13.77 -23.55 -7.01
N TYR A 1190 14.54 -22.79 -6.23
CA TYR A 1190 14.07 -21.51 -5.71
C TYR A 1190 13.93 -20.47 -6.83
N PHE A 1191 15.03 -20.13 -7.51
CA PHE A 1191 15.02 -19.05 -8.49
C PHE A 1191 14.34 -19.42 -9.83
N CYS A 1192 14.17 -20.71 -10.15
CA CYS A 1192 13.40 -21.16 -11.31
C CYS A 1192 11.98 -21.55 -10.88
N SER A 1193 11.81 -22.67 -10.17
CA SER A 1193 10.48 -23.23 -9.91
C SER A 1193 9.62 -22.31 -9.05
N ALA A 1194 10.15 -21.80 -7.93
CA ALA A 1194 9.38 -20.93 -7.04
C ALA A 1194 9.00 -19.60 -7.72
N HIS A 1195 9.88 -19.06 -8.57
CA HIS A 1195 9.58 -17.88 -9.39
C HIS A 1195 8.37 -18.09 -10.31
N TYR A 1196 8.29 -19.24 -10.98
CA TYR A 1196 7.14 -19.55 -11.84
C TYR A 1196 5.89 -19.91 -11.05
N ILE A 1197 6.03 -20.52 -9.86
CA ILE A 1197 4.89 -20.78 -8.97
C ILE A 1197 4.26 -19.46 -8.52
N GLU A 1198 5.06 -18.48 -8.10
CA GLU A 1198 4.54 -17.15 -7.73
C GLU A 1198 3.89 -16.44 -8.91
N MET A 1199 4.50 -16.53 -10.10
CA MET A 1199 3.92 -15.99 -11.34
C MET A 1199 2.57 -16.64 -11.70
N LEU A 1200 2.49 -17.97 -11.59
CA LEU A 1200 1.26 -18.75 -11.81
C LEU A 1200 0.19 -18.40 -10.78
N LEU A 1201 0.56 -18.30 -9.51
CA LEU A 1201 -0.38 -17.98 -8.45
C LEU A 1201 -0.95 -16.57 -8.62
N LYS A 1202 -0.13 -15.61 -9.04
CA LYS A 1202 -0.60 -14.25 -9.36
C LYS A 1202 -1.59 -14.27 -10.53
N ALA A 1203 -1.28 -15.00 -11.61
CA ALA A 1203 -2.13 -15.04 -12.79
C ALA A 1203 -3.47 -15.77 -12.56
N GLU A 1204 -3.43 -16.92 -11.87
CA GLU A 1204 -4.59 -17.79 -11.71
C GLU A 1204 -5.41 -17.48 -10.43
N LEU A 1205 -4.74 -17.05 -9.36
CA LEU A 1205 -5.33 -16.79 -8.04
C LEU A 1205 -4.86 -15.44 -7.46
N PRO A 1206 -5.12 -14.29 -8.14
CA PRO A 1206 -4.59 -12.98 -7.76
C PRO A 1206 -4.97 -12.53 -6.34
N LEU A 1207 -6.17 -12.92 -5.86
CA LEU A 1207 -6.62 -12.64 -4.50
C LEU A 1207 -5.82 -13.41 -3.44
N VAL A 1208 -5.47 -14.67 -3.72
CA VAL A 1208 -4.65 -15.49 -2.83
C VAL A 1208 -3.22 -14.94 -2.80
N PHE A 1209 -2.68 -14.63 -3.98
CA PHE A 1209 -1.37 -13.99 -4.10
C PHE A 1209 -1.30 -12.66 -3.31
N SER A 1210 -2.33 -11.82 -3.44
CA SER A 1210 -2.43 -10.57 -2.67
C SER A 1210 -2.57 -10.80 -1.17
N ALA A 1211 -3.28 -11.84 -0.74
CA ALA A 1211 -3.39 -12.19 0.68
C ALA A 1211 -2.03 -12.58 1.29
N PHE A 1212 -1.21 -13.36 0.57
CA PHE A 1212 0.16 -13.67 0.97
C PHE A 1212 1.02 -12.40 1.10
N HIS A 1213 1.02 -11.56 0.05
CA HIS A 1213 1.79 -10.32 0.04
C HIS A 1213 1.38 -9.33 1.15
N MET A 1214 0.07 -9.16 1.38
CA MET A 1214 -0.45 -8.31 2.45
C MET A 1214 -0.14 -8.86 3.84
N SER A 1215 0.08 -10.17 3.96
CA SER A 1215 0.48 -10.81 5.21
C SER A 1215 2.00 -10.81 5.41
N GLY A 1216 2.78 -10.34 4.43
CA GLY A 1216 4.26 -10.35 4.46
C GLY A 1216 4.88 -11.71 4.16
N PHE A 1217 4.10 -12.65 3.60
CA PHE A 1217 4.55 -14.00 3.25
C PHE A 1217 4.81 -14.13 1.77
N THR A 1218 5.76 -14.98 1.42
CA THR A 1218 5.96 -15.39 0.03
C THR A 1218 5.20 -16.68 -0.21
N PRO A 1219 4.45 -16.79 -1.31
CA PRO A 1219 3.80 -18.06 -1.64
C PRO A 1219 4.79 -19.21 -1.88
N SER A 1220 6.05 -18.87 -2.19
CA SER A 1220 7.14 -19.83 -2.39
C SER A 1220 7.63 -20.53 -1.12
N GLN A 1221 7.37 -19.98 0.07
CA GLN A 1221 7.78 -20.59 1.33
C GLN A 1221 6.75 -21.57 1.93
N GLU A 1222 5.47 -21.45 1.58
CA GLU A 1222 4.43 -22.32 2.14
C GLU A 1222 4.15 -23.54 1.24
N GLU A 1223 4.64 -24.70 1.67
CA GLU A 1223 4.19 -26.00 1.15
C GLU A 1223 3.08 -26.57 2.03
N ALA A 1224 1.81 -26.46 1.59
CA ALA A 1224 0.83 -27.57 1.62
C ALA A 1224 -0.57 -27.12 1.18
N LEU A 1225 -1.04 -27.59 0.02
CA LEU A 1225 -2.47 -27.68 -0.25
C LEU A 1225 -3.04 -28.88 0.51
N HIS A 1226 -3.69 -28.61 1.65
CA HIS A 1226 -4.34 -29.65 2.44
C HIS A 1226 -5.47 -30.32 1.63
N ARG A 1227 -5.50 -31.67 1.60
CA ARG A 1227 -6.43 -32.49 0.79
C ARG A 1227 -6.30 -32.34 -0.74
N PHE A 1228 -5.16 -31.89 -1.24
CA PHE A 1228 -4.90 -31.89 -2.67
C PHE A 1228 -4.87 -33.32 -3.23
N ARG A 1229 -5.75 -33.60 -4.19
CA ARG A 1229 -5.71 -34.83 -4.99
C ARG A 1229 -5.48 -34.46 -6.43
N VAL A 1230 -4.35 -34.89 -6.99
CA VAL A 1230 -3.94 -34.61 -8.38
C VAL A 1230 -5.04 -35.03 -9.38
N SER A 1231 -5.79 -36.10 -9.09
CA SER A 1231 -6.92 -36.57 -9.90
C SER A 1231 -7.99 -35.51 -10.11
N ASP A 1232 -8.27 -34.70 -9.08
CA ASP A 1232 -9.41 -33.77 -9.05
C ASP A 1232 -9.13 -32.51 -9.88
N TYR A 1233 -7.85 -32.27 -10.20
CA TYR A 1233 -7.37 -31.06 -10.89
C TYR A 1233 -6.62 -31.37 -12.20
N LEU A 1234 -6.66 -32.61 -12.68
CA LEU A 1234 -5.81 -33.03 -13.81
C LEU A 1234 -6.13 -32.27 -15.11
N GLU A 1235 -7.41 -31.97 -15.38
CA GLU A 1235 -7.81 -31.16 -16.55
C GLU A 1235 -7.31 -29.72 -16.46
N TYR A 1236 -7.35 -29.16 -15.25
CA TYR A 1236 -6.82 -27.82 -15.00
C TYR A 1236 -5.30 -27.79 -15.17
N MET A 1237 -4.58 -28.79 -14.65
CA MET A 1237 -3.13 -28.94 -14.87
C MET A 1237 -2.77 -29.11 -16.35
N GLU A 1238 -3.54 -29.91 -17.11
CA GLU A 1238 -3.35 -30.08 -18.56
C GLU A 1238 -3.49 -28.73 -19.30
N SER A 1239 -4.43 -27.87 -18.87
CA SER A 1239 -4.59 -26.52 -19.43
C SER A 1239 -3.42 -25.59 -19.09
N LEU A 1240 -2.92 -25.62 -17.85
CA LEU A 1240 -1.75 -24.85 -17.43
C LEU A 1240 -0.48 -25.31 -18.14
N GLU A 1241 -0.32 -26.63 -18.34
CA GLU A 1241 0.82 -27.21 -19.03
C GLU A 1241 0.93 -26.65 -20.46
N ALA A 1242 -0.17 -26.56 -21.20
CA ALA A 1242 -0.17 -26.02 -22.55
C ALA A 1242 0.33 -24.56 -22.61
N THR A 1243 0.01 -23.77 -21.60
CA THR A 1243 0.33 -22.33 -21.52
C THR A 1243 1.75 -22.08 -21.02
N TYR A 1244 2.16 -22.72 -19.92
CA TYR A 1244 3.37 -22.33 -19.17
C TYR A 1244 4.57 -23.27 -19.36
N ARG A 1245 4.34 -24.54 -19.74
CA ARG A 1245 5.44 -25.52 -19.92
C ARG A 1245 6.52 -25.06 -20.89
N PRO A 1246 6.23 -24.43 -22.05
CA PRO A 1246 7.28 -24.01 -22.98
C PRO A 1246 8.22 -22.93 -22.41
N VAL A 1247 7.72 -22.08 -21.50
CA VAL A 1247 8.52 -21.03 -20.84
C VAL A 1247 9.35 -21.65 -19.73
N LEU A 1248 8.72 -22.45 -18.86
CA LEU A 1248 9.39 -23.15 -17.76
C LEU A 1248 10.53 -24.05 -18.28
N LEU A 1249 10.25 -24.93 -19.26
CA LEU A 1249 11.26 -25.83 -19.82
C LEU A 1249 12.43 -25.08 -20.48
N ARG A 1250 12.18 -23.92 -21.08
CA ARG A 1250 13.24 -23.09 -21.67
C ARG A 1250 14.17 -22.59 -20.58
N ASP A 1251 13.63 -22.05 -19.50
CA ASP A 1251 14.43 -21.55 -18.37
C ASP A 1251 15.17 -22.69 -17.66
N MET A 1252 14.50 -23.84 -17.47
CA MET A 1252 15.13 -25.04 -16.90
C MET A 1252 16.30 -25.54 -17.74
N ARG A 1253 16.19 -25.50 -19.07
CA ARG A 1253 17.28 -25.87 -20.00
C ARG A 1253 18.42 -24.86 -20.02
N ASN A 1254 18.17 -23.61 -19.61
CA ASN A 1254 19.17 -22.55 -19.58
C ASN A 1254 20.00 -22.54 -18.29
N ILE A 1255 19.76 -23.46 -17.34
CA ILE A 1255 20.56 -23.55 -16.11
C ILE A 1255 22.05 -23.72 -16.41
N ARG A 1256 22.45 -24.38 -17.52
CA ARG A 1256 23.87 -24.49 -17.92
C ARG A 1256 24.42 -23.25 -18.65
N MET A 1257 23.57 -22.38 -19.18
CA MET A 1257 23.95 -21.34 -20.15
C MET A 1257 23.72 -19.94 -19.55
N GLN A 1258 24.67 -19.47 -18.75
CA GLN A 1258 24.91 -18.02 -18.53
C GLN A 1258 26.40 -17.68 -18.48
N SER A 1259 27.23 -18.38 -19.27
CA SER A 1259 28.60 -17.94 -19.58
C SER A 1259 28.74 -17.68 -21.08
N THR A 1260 28.15 -16.58 -21.54
CA THR A 1260 28.62 -15.83 -22.72
C THR A 1260 28.38 -14.36 -22.48
#